data_AF-A0A1Q2HRV6-F1
#
_entry.id   AF-A0A1Q2HRV6-F1
#
_cell.length_a   1.000
_cell.length_b   1.000
_cell.length_c   1.000
_cell.angle_alpha   90.00
_cell.angle_beta   90.00
_cell.angle_gamma   90.00
#
_symmetry.space_group_name_H-M   'P 1'
#
loop_
_entity.id
_entity.type
_entity.pdbx_description
1 polymer ?
#
loop_
_entity_poly.entity_id
_entity_poly.type
_entity_poly.pdbx_seq_one_letter_code
_entity_poly.pdbx_strand_id
1 'polypeptide(L)'
;MSLVRSILLISSLLCVSARADYLTVAKSELSEGTLSGIRMAHQVCKVAKNDPDYNSDTREFRFVDALSRLGVFFVEDDGEDVNSILELAGLYGLEVSGNDFDYLSFSCPANNRQSYQIPDTAPDAEELEQLCNSWIKPELDAVIDMLDSIESPEGDKFSIIFTTGETGLENDLRAGYGEVLIVKGLAKILRGFFEEPAYSLDIQNLDALIQNIANESFSAAQLLEPNLEFLTLLSTIEDPDKGKSVQLQNKTYLIEGMDYLLEAIDYIKNDNYSQPGVDRFVFIAEEDVDIVEFYEDKISEVRDSLANDNIAELQISEGKEYALQNSPDDGISLLPGSSLKAELMQIDVLYQGELELVYEGDTGQQQKTYQLESGTVFSDYVDLSFESGFFTFFIDQSKENITEGYLSDWEEAIEITGITGSLAGSFAGEQITFDLNPAYGSERFPEPISPRDCLPEFNKWNMPAAYTVGSGMDNDPTLGGILPNVTHNDWLSAFDNLQPSGRVNIYPADPWQIYKSWDGSAEISYWLDEQLVFKDAAGEVPQEEINPDISELYLAYEGSTLYGCIAIEDMQEIEGIYFDEKCSYEIIFSPSAYYPETKGAVKINLDGTQYSYQEWKYDWYEYWESDLNREVYIYSSDKGIYFTLTDSSDSPTLPPITGKYITVNSLCGDEWNYEYIDYNPTQLITGKMGTVQGTVNSSTIPDSRFFVQAYTNKAEPEDSMADFAVIQGAGDFELELPMGFEGYIRAYCSIFAFENPFEVGSELICENVIEFRQWKENSSCGSINVEYPEIIKPGETLSFEDVDGASGSIIALDLLAGQEYSLDFSSTQELDIEIYEPDARTNNSYYSNNFSFIPEYSGRYFVKITDDYYAQESAVFDFSAGLTSEYEPLPADIANDKGIGSQDGYVDELDMLALSDKWLSSANKNSWAGFADFSEDSIVNLKDFARLCLFWYTYAVE
;
A
#
# COMPACT_ATOMS: atom_id res chain seq x y z
N MET A 1 32.63 -22.29 6.72
CA MET A 1 32.29 -22.75 8.09
C MET A 1 30.96 -23.53 8.16
N SER A 2 30.01 -23.36 7.23
CA SER A 2 28.73 -24.11 7.21
C SER A 2 28.89 -25.62 6.93
N LEU A 3 29.85 -26.04 6.10
CA LEU A 3 30.15 -27.46 5.87
C LEU A 3 30.73 -28.17 7.11
N VAL A 4 31.52 -27.45 7.92
CA VAL A 4 32.11 -27.97 9.17
C VAL A 4 31.05 -28.02 10.28
N ARG A 5 30.13 -27.06 10.33
CA ARG A 5 28.93 -27.12 11.20
C ARG A 5 28.00 -28.27 10.79
N SER A 6 27.70 -28.44 9.51
CA SER A 6 26.83 -29.52 9.01
C SER A 6 27.46 -30.90 9.20
N ILE A 7 28.78 -31.03 8.99
CA ILE A 7 29.51 -32.27 9.29
C ILE A 7 29.56 -32.50 10.81
N LEU A 8 29.71 -31.48 11.65
CA LEU A 8 29.64 -31.63 13.12
C LEU A 8 28.22 -31.92 13.62
N LEU A 9 27.17 -31.44 12.95
CA LEU A 9 25.76 -31.69 13.26
C LEU A 9 25.32 -33.09 12.81
N ILE A 10 25.73 -33.52 11.61
CA ILE A 10 25.56 -34.91 11.14
C ILE A 10 26.42 -35.85 11.99
N SER A 11 27.60 -35.41 12.45
CA SER A 11 28.42 -36.17 13.40
C SER A 11 27.84 -36.19 14.81
N SER A 12 27.10 -35.16 15.26
CA SER A 12 26.39 -35.18 16.55
C SER A 12 25.11 -35.99 16.48
N LEU A 13 24.37 -35.96 15.36
CA LEU A 13 23.23 -36.83 15.05
C LEU A 13 23.66 -38.31 14.93
N LEU A 14 24.82 -38.60 14.31
CA LEU A 14 25.42 -39.94 14.26
C LEU A 14 26.15 -40.32 15.57
N CYS A 15 26.43 -39.35 16.45
CA CYS A 15 26.95 -39.57 17.81
C CYS A 15 25.88 -39.40 18.90
N VAL A 16 24.57 -39.41 18.57
CA VAL A 16 23.51 -39.71 19.54
C VAL A 16 23.65 -41.19 19.91
N SER A 17 24.66 -41.47 20.72
CA SER A 17 24.92 -42.76 21.30
C SER A 17 23.78 -43.06 22.27
N ALA A 18 22.97 -44.07 21.96
CA ALA A 18 22.20 -44.88 22.90
C ALA A 18 21.69 -44.15 24.17
N ARG A 19 20.44 -43.65 24.12
CA ARG A 19 19.65 -43.01 25.19
C ARG A 19 19.76 -41.47 25.34
N ALA A 20 19.76 -40.70 24.26
CA ALA A 20 19.28 -39.31 24.39
C ALA A 20 17.76 -39.34 24.46
N ASP A 21 17.17 -38.63 25.43
CA ASP A 21 15.73 -38.45 25.54
C ASP A 21 15.31 -37.44 24.47
N TYR A 22 14.64 -37.90 23.41
CA TYR A 22 14.20 -37.05 22.29
C TYR A 22 13.38 -35.85 22.77
N LEU A 23 12.59 -36.02 23.83
CA LEU A 23 11.81 -34.95 24.44
C LEU A 23 12.69 -33.83 24.99
N THR A 24 13.80 -34.16 25.65
CA THR A 24 14.74 -33.17 26.19
C THR A 24 15.38 -32.36 25.07
N VAL A 25 15.78 -33.01 23.98
CA VAL A 25 16.36 -32.30 22.83
C VAL A 25 15.32 -31.38 22.20
N ALA A 26 14.12 -31.89 21.90
CA ALA A 26 13.06 -31.08 21.28
C ALA A 26 12.67 -29.86 22.15
N LYS A 27 12.59 -30.01 23.47
CA LYS A 27 12.36 -28.89 24.40
C LYS A 27 13.47 -27.84 24.35
N SER A 28 14.73 -28.28 24.32
CA SER A 28 15.88 -27.38 24.25
C SER A 28 15.83 -26.55 22.97
N GLU A 29 15.56 -27.19 21.84
CA GLU A 29 15.51 -26.53 20.52
C GLU A 29 14.32 -25.56 20.41
N LEU A 30 13.13 -25.90 20.95
CA LEU A 30 11.99 -24.96 21.02
C LEU A 30 12.29 -23.74 21.90
N SER A 31 13.10 -23.91 22.94
CA SER A 31 13.38 -22.84 23.90
C SER A 31 14.46 -21.86 23.41
N GLU A 32 15.09 -22.12 22.26
CA GLU A 32 16.10 -21.22 21.70
C GLU A 32 15.51 -19.90 21.20
N GLY A 33 14.20 -19.84 20.94
CA GLY A 33 13.56 -18.63 20.39
C GLY A 33 13.99 -18.32 18.96
N THR A 34 14.35 -19.35 18.18
CA THR A 34 14.81 -19.18 16.80
C THR A 34 14.03 -20.02 15.79
N LEU A 35 13.98 -19.56 14.53
CA LEU A 35 13.42 -20.32 13.40
C LEU A 35 14.10 -21.69 13.30
N SER A 36 15.43 -21.73 13.33
CA SER A 36 16.20 -22.98 13.28
C SER A 36 15.88 -23.92 14.45
N GLY A 37 15.68 -23.38 15.64
CA GLY A 37 15.32 -24.16 16.84
C GLY A 37 13.96 -24.82 16.69
N ILE A 38 12.96 -24.11 16.15
CA ILE A 38 11.64 -24.69 15.86
C ILE A 38 11.73 -25.82 14.82
N ARG A 39 12.41 -25.59 13.70
CA ARG A 39 12.59 -26.61 12.65
C ARG A 39 13.32 -27.84 13.18
N MET A 40 14.36 -27.62 13.99
CA MET A 40 15.11 -28.71 14.62
C MET A 40 14.27 -29.49 15.63
N ALA A 41 13.49 -28.80 16.46
CA ALA A 41 12.55 -29.46 17.38
C ALA A 41 11.56 -30.35 16.64
N HIS A 42 10.97 -29.85 15.55
CA HIS A 42 10.06 -30.61 14.72
C HIS A 42 10.74 -31.85 14.10
N GLN A 43 11.97 -31.69 13.59
CA GLN A 43 12.73 -32.81 13.04
C GLN A 43 13.07 -33.86 14.10
N VAL A 44 13.42 -33.45 15.32
CA VAL A 44 13.65 -34.35 16.46
C VAL A 44 12.37 -35.13 16.78
N CYS A 45 11.21 -34.48 16.80
CA CYS A 45 9.91 -35.13 16.99
C CYS A 45 9.58 -36.13 15.86
N LYS A 46 9.84 -35.77 14.60
CA LYS A 46 9.70 -36.67 13.44
C LYS A 46 10.57 -37.92 13.57
N VAL A 47 11.82 -37.78 14.00
CA VAL A 47 12.71 -38.93 14.23
C VAL A 47 12.20 -39.78 15.39
N ALA A 48 11.78 -39.16 16.49
CA ALA A 48 11.30 -39.84 17.69
C ALA A 48 10.05 -40.71 17.43
N LYS A 49 9.10 -40.23 16.61
CA LYS A 49 7.92 -41.00 16.19
C LYS A 49 8.26 -42.25 15.38
N ASN A 50 9.37 -42.22 14.65
CA ASN A 50 9.82 -43.32 13.80
C ASN A 50 10.79 -44.27 14.52
N ASP A 51 11.23 -43.94 15.74
CA ASP A 51 12.06 -44.81 16.57
C ASP A 51 11.18 -45.82 17.32
N PRO A 52 11.24 -47.13 16.98
CA PRO A 52 10.44 -48.14 17.66
C PRO A 52 10.83 -48.35 19.14
N ASP A 53 11.99 -47.85 19.57
CA ASP A 53 12.48 -47.96 20.94
C ASP A 53 12.09 -46.74 21.82
N TYR A 54 11.49 -45.70 21.23
CA TYR A 54 11.02 -44.51 21.94
C TYR A 54 9.49 -44.54 22.13
N ASN A 55 9.03 -44.14 23.32
CA ASN A 55 7.59 -44.02 23.60
C ASN A 55 7.11 -42.61 23.23
N SER A 56 6.77 -42.38 21.96
CA SER A 56 6.20 -41.12 21.49
C SER A 56 4.74 -40.91 21.90
N ASP A 57 4.15 -41.84 22.66
CA ASP A 57 2.73 -41.80 23.04
C ASP A 57 2.49 -41.09 24.39
N THR A 58 3.49 -40.37 24.92
CA THR A 58 3.35 -39.59 26.15
C THR A 58 2.66 -38.26 25.88
N ARG A 59 1.92 -37.76 26.89
CA ARG A 59 1.22 -36.47 26.79
C ARG A 59 2.20 -35.31 26.55
N GLU A 60 3.35 -35.36 27.21
CA GLU A 60 4.41 -34.36 27.14
C GLU A 60 5.05 -34.31 25.74
N PHE A 61 5.26 -35.47 25.12
CA PHE A 61 5.77 -35.53 23.75
C PHE A 61 4.75 -34.98 22.76
N ARG A 62 3.46 -35.34 22.90
CA ARG A 62 2.39 -34.82 22.02
C ARG A 62 2.27 -33.29 22.12
N PHE A 63 2.44 -32.70 23.30
CA PHE A 63 2.43 -31.25 23.46
C PHE A 63 3.60 -30.58 22.72
N VAL A 64 4.83 -31.08 22.93
CA VAL A 64 6.03 -30.55 22.27
C VAL A 64 5.99 -30.73 20.76
N ASP A 65 5.47 -31.87 20.30
CA ASP A 65 5.29 -32.16 18.88
C ASP A 65 4.22 -31.26 18.26
N ALA A 66 3.08 -31.04 18.91
CA ALA A 66 2.06 -30.08 18.46
C ALA A 66 2.60 -28.65 18.35
N LEU A 67 3.34 -28.17 19.37
CA LEU A 67 4.00 -26.86 19.32
C LEU A 67 5.00 -26.76 18.17
N SER A 68 5.84 -27.79 17.98
CA SER A 68 6.84 -27.80 16.91
C SER A 68 6.19 -27.82 15.52
N ARG A 69 5.07 -28.52 15.36
CA ARG A 69 4.28 -28.57 14.12
C ARG A 69 3.63 -27.23 13.81
N LEU A 70 2.98 -26.62 14.80
CA LEU A 70 2.40 -25.28 14.64
C LEU A 70 3.49 -24.24 14.38
N GLY A 71 4.65 -24.36 15.01
CA GLY A 71 5.80 -23.52 14.73
C GLY A 71 6.25 -23.63 13.27
N VAL A 72 6.54 -24.86 12.81
CA VAL A 72 6.94 -25.15 11.41
C VAL A 72 5.87 -24.73 10.40
N PHE A 73 4.58 -24.90 10.72
CA PHE A 73 3.46 -24.38 9.93
C PHE A 73 3.60 -22.88 9.62
N PHE A 74 4.15 -22.09 10.55
CA PHE A 74 4.42 -20.67 10.30
C PHE A 74 5.79 -20.40 9.68
N VAL A 75 6.82 -21.18 10.03
CA VAL A 75 8.22 -20.78 9.80
C VAL A 75 9.09 -21.73 8.98
N GLU A 76 8.57 -22.84 8.44
CA GLU A 76 9.37 -23.67 7.51
C GLU A 76 9.79 -22.81 6.31
N ASP A 77 11.00 -23.06 5.83
CA ASP A 77 11.52 -22.49 4.59
C ASP A 77 12.71 -23.38 4.20
N ASP A 78 12.37 -24.51 3.59
CA ASP A 78 13.33 -25.51 3.15
C ASP A 78 13.63 -25.42 1.64
N GLY A 79 12.93 -24.53 0.93
CA GLY A 79 13.01 -24.34 -0.51
C GLY A 79 12.39 -25.49 -1.31
N GLU A 80 11.57 -26.34 -0.68
CA GLU A 80 10.81 -27.42 -1.31
C GLU A 80 9.35 -26.99 -1.61
N ASP A 81 8.38 -27.88 -1.38
CA ASP A 81 6.95 -27.61 -1.61
C ASP A 81 6.42 -26.63 -0.55
N VAL A 82 5.53 -25.69 -0.93
CA VAL A 82 4.90 -24.74 0.00
C VAL A 82 4.10 -25.49 1.07
N ASN A 83 4.65 -25.50 2.28
CA ASN A 83 4.10 -26.19 3.45
C ASN A 83 4.17 -25.34 4.74
N SER A 84 4.52 -24.06 4.60
CA SER A 84 4.41 -23.05 5.65
C SER A 84 3.84 -21.71 5.16
N ILE A 85 3.44 -20.87 6.13
CA ILE A 85 3.03 -19.49 5.86
C ILE A 85 4.21 -18.65 5.35
N LEU A 86 5.44 -18.90 5.82
CA LEU A 86 6.64 -18.19 5.35
C LEU A 86 6.94 -18.50 3.88
N GLU A 87 6.88 -19.76 3.48
CA GLU A 87 7.08 -20.19 2.10
C GLU A 87 6.00 -19.64 1.19
N LEU A 88 4.74 -19.64 1.67
CA LEU A 88 3.63 -19.01 0.96
C LEU A 88 3.89 -17.50 0.77
N ALA A 89 4.30 -16.81 1.82
CA ALA A 89 4.64 -15.39 1.75
C ALA A 89 5.87 -15.14 0.85
N GLY A 90 6.81 -16.08 0.81
CA GLY A 90 7.95 -16.08 -0.10
C GLY A 90 7.54 -16.13 -1.57
N LEU A 91 6.46 -16.84 -1.92
CA LEU A 91 5.90 -16.78 -3.28
C LEU A 91 5.36 -15.40 -3.64
N TYR A 92 4.88 -14.66 -2.64
CA TYR A 92 4.54 -13.24 -2.75
C TYR A 92 5.78 -12.32 -2.64
N GLY A 93 6.99 -12.86 -2.64
CA GLY A 93 8.23 -12.07 -2.58
C GLY A 93 8.56 -11.56 -1.19
N LEU A 94 7.86 -11.98 -0.14
CA LEU A 94 8.27 -11.64 1.22
C LEU A 94 9.54 -12.42 1.57
N GLU A 95 10.65 -11.70 1.71
CA GLU A 95 11.89 -12.26 2.20
C GLU A 95 11.99 -12.03 3.70
N VAL A 96 12.33 -13.10 4.43
CA VAL A 96 12.55 -13.02 5.87
C VAL A 96 14.03 -13.27 6.14
N SER A 97 14.66 -12.30 6.77
CA SER A 97 16.05 -12.38 7.21
C SER A 97 16.13 -12.40 8.73
N GLY A 98 17.19 -13.03 9.23
CA GLY A 98 17.33 -13.31 10.65
C GLY A 98 16.97 -14.76 10.99
N ASN A 99 17.15 -15.10 12.25
CA ASN A 99 16.85 -16.44 12.77
C ASN A 99 16.22 -16.37 14.15
N ASP A 100 16.47 -15.30 14.89
CA ASP A 100 15.92 -15.05 16.21
C ASP A 100 14.60 -14.28 16.04
N PHE A 101 13.52 -14.73 16.71
CA PHE A 101 12.20 -14.10 16.60
C PHE A 101 12.22 -12.61 16.96
N ASP A 102 13.08 -12.21 17.89
CA ASP A 102 13.21 -10.81 18.33
C ASP A 102 13.91 -9.92 17.29
N TYR A 103 14.58 -10.55 16.30
CA TYR A 103 15.38 -9.87 15.29
C TYR A 103 15.03 -10.30 13.86
N LEU A 104 13.81 -10.82 13.64
CA LEU A 104 13.32 -11.07 12.29
C LEU A 104 13.13 -9.74 11.56
N SER A 105 13.62 -9.69 10.34
CA SER A 105 13.40 -8.57 9.43
C SER A 105 12.70 -9.09 8.19
N PHE A 106 11.55 -8.49 7.91
CA PHE A 106 10.77 -8.74 6.70
C PHE A 106 11.13 -7.68 5.67
N SER A 107 11.47 -8.11 4.46
CA SER A 107 11.64 -7.25 3.30
C SER A 107 10.72 -7.75 2.20
N CYS A 108 10.18 -6.82 1.42
CA CYS A 108 9.46 -7.14 0.20
C CYS A 108 10.17 -6.44 -0.97
N PRO A 109 10.17 -7.04 -2.17
CA PRO A 109 10.70 -6.41 -3.36
C PRO A 109 9.85 -5.18 -3.61
N ALA A 110 10.48 -4.03 -3.39
CA ALA A 110 9.95 -2.78 -3.85
C ALA A 110 10.43 -2.59 -5.29
N ASN A 111 9.49 -2.24 -6.17
CA ASN A 111 9.87 -1.72 -7.48
C ASN A 111 10.57 -0.36 -7.31
N ASN A 112 10.95 0.23 -8.43
CA ASN A 112 11.70 1.48 -8.45
C ASN A 112 10.90 2.69 -7.92
N ARG A 113 9.60 2.51 -7.68
CA ARG A 113 8.68 3.48 -7.06
C ARG A 113 8.46 3.23 -5.58
N GLN A 114 9.34 2.44 -4.94
CA GLN A 114 9.18 1.98 -3.57
C GLN A 114 7.84 1.25 -3.30
N SER A 115 7.17 0.80 -4.37
CA SER A 115 5.89 0.11 -4.26
C SER A 115 6.12 -1.39 -4.30
N TYR A 116 5.41 -2.13 -3.46
CA TYR A 116 5.49 -3.58 -3.43
C TYR A 116 5.10 -4.18 -4.78
N GLN A 117 5.95 -5.05 -5.32
CA GLN A 117 5.69 -5.79 -6.56
C GLN A 117 5.42 -7.25 -6.22
N ILE A 118 4.21 -7.72 -6.53
CA ILE A 118 3.86 -9.13 -6.44
C ILE A 118 4.65 -9.90 -7.52
N PRO A 119 5.42 -10.94 -7.17
CA PRO A 119 6.12 -11.76 -8.16
C PRO A 119 5.15 -12.48 -9.11
N ASP A 120 5.55 -12.70 -10.36
CA ASP A 120 4.77 -13.49 -11.33
C ASP A 120 4.59 -14.96 -10.90
N THR A 121 5.36 -15.41 -9.91
CA THR A 121 5.29 -16.75 -9.30
C THR A 121 4.33 -16.83 -8.11
N ALA A 122 3.70 -15.72 -7.72
CA ALA A 122 2.75 -15.70 -6.62
C ALA A 122 1.50 -16.52 -6.97
N PRO A 123 0.97 -17.34 -6.05
CA PRO A 123 -0.15 -18.20 -6.35
C PRO A 123 -1.41 -17.37 -6.60
N ASP A 124 -2.21 -17.81 -7.56
CA ASP A 124 -3.55 -17.25 -7.79
C ASP A 124 -4.59 -17.78 -6.77
N ALA A 125 -5.83 -17.32 -6.88
CA ALA A 125 -6.89 -17.72 -5.95
C ALA A 125 -7.21 -19.23 -5.98
N GLU A 126 -7.11 -19.88 -7.15
CA GLU A 126 -7.34 -21.32 -7.30
C GLU A 126 -6.18 -22.11 -6.68
N GLU A 127 -4.95 -21.67 -6.90
CA GLU A 127 -3.75 -22.25 -6.29
C GLU A 127 -3.75 -22.09 -4.76
N LEU A 128 -4.16 -20.92 -4.24
CA LEU A 128 -4.36 -20.70 -2.81
C LEU A 128 -5.42 -21.64 -2.22
N GLU A 129 -6.56 -21.83 -2.89
CA GLU A 129 -7.60 -22.77 -2.43
C GLU A 129 -7.05 -24.22 -2.39
N GLN A 130 -6.24 -24.60 -3.38
CA GLN A 130 -5.57 -25.91 -3.40
C GLN A 130 -4.56 -26.05 -2.27
N LEU A 131 -3.75 -25.02 -1.97
CA LEU A 131 -2.81 -25.00 -0.85
C LEU A 131 -3.54 -25.13 0.50
N CYS A 132 -4.61 -24.35 0.68
CA CYS A 132 -5.47 -24.42 1.87
C CYS A 132 -5.98 -25.85 2.12
N ASN A 133 -6.50 -26.51 1.08
CA ASN A 133 -7.09 -27.84 1.18
C ASN A 133 -6.06 -28.97 1.25
N SER A 134 -4.87 -28.80 0.68
CA SER A 134 -3.86 -29.86 0.59
C SER A 134 -2.98 -29.97 1.83
N TRP A 135 -2.65 -28.86 2.49
CA TRP A 135 -1.72 -28.89 3.64
C TRP A 135 -2.16 -28.03 4.82
N ILE A 136 -2.69 -26.81 4.63
CA ILE A 136 -3.04 -25.91 5.75
C ILE A 136 -4.08 -26.55 6.67
N LYS A 137 -5.24 -26.92 6.11
CA LYS A 137 -6.32 -27.52 6.90
C LYS A 137 -5.91 -28.85 7.51
N PRO A 138 -5.31 -29.81 6.77
CA PRO A 138 -4.85 -31.06 7.35
C PRO A 138 -3.81 -30.88 8.48
N GLU A 139 -2.91 -29.91 8.37
CA GLU A 139 -1.89 -29.66 9.39
C GLU A 139 -2.53 -29.11 10.67
N LEU A 140 -3.41 -28.11 10.56
CA LEU A 140 -4.16 -27.56 11.68
C LEU A 140 -5.06 -28.62 12.35
N ASP A 141 -5.80 -29.40 11.58
CA ASP A 141 -6.63 -30.50 12.09
C ASP A 141 -5.78 -31.51 12.87
N ALA A 142 -4.61 -31.85 12.35
CA ALA A 142 -3.72 -32.79 13.01
C ALA A 142 -3.03 -32.21 14.26
N VAL A 143 -2.82 -30.90 14.34
CA VAL A 143 -2.37 -30.22 15.58
C VAL A 143 -3.48 -30.24 16.62
N ILE A 144 -4.72 -29.90 16.22
CA ILE A 144 -5.91 -29.93 17.07
C ILE A 144 -6.14 -31.34 17.64
N ASP A 145 -6.19 -32.37 16.79
CA ASP A 145 -6.40 -33.76 17.19
C ASP A 145 -5.35 -34.23 18.22
N MET A 146 -4.11 -33.78 18.04
CA MET A 146 -3.00 -34.12 18.93
C MET A 146 -3.16 -33.47 20.30
N LEU A 147 -3.52 -32.19 20.33
CA LEU A 147 -3.77 -31.48 21.57
C LEU A 147 -5.03 -32.03 22.27
N ASP A 148 -6.07 -32.38 21.54
CA ASP A 148 -7.32 -32.96 22.07
C ASP A 148 -7.09 -34.31 22.73
N SER A 149 -6.05 -35.03 22.32
CA SER A 149 -5.64 -36.29 22.95
C SER A 149 -4.93 -36.12 24.32
N ILE A 150 -4.60 -34.89 24.73
CA ILE A 150 -3.95 -34.60 26.01
C ILE A 150 -5.03 -34.40 27.08
N GLU A 151 -5.11 -35.34 28.02
CA GLU A 151 -6.02 -35.26 29.17
C GLU A 151 -5.29 -34.71 30.42
N SER A 152 -5.99 -33.96 31.28
CA SER A 152 -5.47 -33.43 32.56
C SER A 152 -6.47 -33.62 33.71
N PRO A 153 -6.77 -34.87 34.12
CA PRO A 153 -7.70 -35.13 35.23
C PRO A 153 -7.13 -34.67 36.58
N GLU A 154 -7.99 -34.38 37.57
CA GLU A 154 -7.58 -33.84 38.89
C GLU A 154 -6.46 -34.64 39.61
N GLY A 155 -6.41 -35.96 39.41
CA GLY A 155 -5.42 -36.85 40.03
C GLY A 155 -4.12 -37.02 39.24
N ASP A 156 -4.05 -36.51 38.01
CA ASP A 156 -2.92 -36.66 37.10
C ASP A 156 -2.85 -35.46 36.14
N LYS A 157 -2.65 -34.28 36.73
CA LYS A 157 -2.58 -33.01 35.99
C LYS A 157 -1.42 -33.04 35.01
N PHE A 158 -1.69 -32.62 33.78
CA PHE A 158 -0.64 -32.42 32.78
C PHE A 158 0.37 -31.38 33.27
N SER A 159 1.65 -31.71 33.14
CA SER A 159 2.76 -30.85 33.52
C SER A 159 4.01 -31.29 32.78
N ILE A 160 4.65 -30.36 32.09
CA ILE A 160 5.96 -30.55 31.48
C ILE A 160 6.92 -29.50 32.03
N ILE A 161 8.14 -29.92 32.37
CA ILE A 161 9.18 -29.04 32.88
C ILE A 161 10.25 -28.87 31.80
N PHE A 162 10.54 -27.62 31.45
CA PHE A 162 11.68 -27.17 30.68
C PHE A 162 12.77 -26.77 31.68
N THR A 163 13.87 -27.52 31.71
CA THR A 163 14.92 -27.28 32.69
C THR A 163 15.76 -26.05 32.32
N THR A 164 16.44 -25.46 33.29
CA THR A 164 17.46 -24.40 33.08
C THR A 164 18.53 -24.78 32.04
N GLY A 165 18.87 -26.08 31.93
CA GLY A 165 19.78 -26.57 30.91
C GLY A 165 19.19 -26.63 29.50
N GLU A 166 17.86 -26.64 29.38
CA GLU A 166 17.12 -26.61 28.11
C GLU A 166 16.78 -25.16 27.69
N THR A 167 16.43 -24.27 28.63
CA THR A 167 16.00 -22.89 28.35
C THR A 167 17.10 -21.84 28.45
N GLY A 168 18.19 -22.12 29.18
CA GLY A 168 19.21 -21.13 29.51
C GLY A 168 18.79 -20.11 30.57
N LEU A 169 17.59 -20.24 31.15
CA LEU A 169 17.06 -19.35 32.19
C LEU A 169 17.60 -19.69 33.59
N GLU A 170 17.36 -18.80 34.56
CA GLU A 170 17.80 -19.00 35.95
C GLU A 170 17.01 -20.09 36.68
N ASN A 171 15.72 -20.24 36.35
CA ASN A 171 14.82 -21.25 36.91
C ASN A 171 14.29 -22.17 35.82
N ASP A 172 13.88 -23.39 36.20
CA ASP A 172 13.15 -24.27 35.30
C ASP A 172 11.79 -23.64 34.96
N LEU A 173 11.25 -23.82 33.76
CA LEU A 173 9.89 -23.40 33.40
C LEU A 173 8.95 -24.60 33.40
N ARG A 174 7.74 -24.42 33.93
CA ARG A 174 6.66 -25.42 33.84
C ARG A 174 5.57 -24.92 32.92
N ALA A 175 5.28 -25.67 31.87
CA ALA A 175 4.00 -25.57 31.16
C ALA A 175 3.01 -26.58 31.74
N GLY A 176 1.81 -26.09 32.05
CA GLY A 176 0.67 -26.86 32.54
C GLY A 176 -0.34 -27.13 31.42
N TYR A 177 -1.57 -27.45 31.84
CA TYR A 177 -2.67 -27.69 30.90
C TYR A 177 -3.26 -26.39 30.33
N GLY A 178 -3.06 -25.24 31.02
CA GLY A 178 -3.47 -23.94 30.51
C GLY A 178 -2.83 -23.62 29.17
N GLU A 179 -1.53 -23.90 29.00
CA GLU A 179 -0.81 -23.72 27.75
C GLU A 179 -1.33 -24.64 26.63
N VAL A 180 -1.75 -25.86 26.96
CA VAL A 180 -2.41 -26.77 26.01
C VAL A 180 -3.71 -26.15 25.49
N LEU A 181 -4.52 -25.57 26.38
CA LEU A 181 -5.79 -24.94 26.05
C LEU A 181 -5.61 -23.66 25.21
N ILE A 182 -4.60 -22.84 25.49
CA ILE A 182 -4.26 -21.66 24.67
C ILE A 182 -4.00 -22.08 23.22
N VAL A 183 -3.12 -23.06 23.02
CA VAL A 183 -2.72 -23.50 21.68
C VAL A 183 -3.90 -24.15 20.95
N LYS A 184 -4.76 -24.90 21.65
CA LYS A 184 -6.02 -25.43 21.09
C LYS A 184 -6.93 -24.31 20.61
N GLY A 185 -7.14 -23.30 21.45
CA GLY A 185 -8.00 -22.16 21.15
C GLY A 185 -7.55 -21.42 19.89
N LEU A 186 -6.26 -21.08 19.84
CA LEU A 186 -5.65 -20.40 18.69
C LEU A 186 -5.72 -21.25 17.41
N ALA A 187 -5.38 -22.54 17.48
CA ALA A 187 -5.43 -23.43 16.31
C ALA A 187 -6.86 -23.57 15.75
N LYS A 188 -7.87 -23.63 16.62
CA LYS A 188 -9.29 -23.64 16.23
C LYS A 188 -9.72 -22.35 15.52
N ILE A 189 -9.34 -21.19 16.08
CA ILE A 189 -9.62 -19.90 15.45
C ILE A 189 -8.96 -19.80 14.08
N LEU A 190 -7.67 -20.15 13.98
CA LEU A 190 -6.93 -20.21 12.70
C LEU A 190 -7.60 -21.16 11.70
N ARG A 191 -8.05 -22.33 12.17
CA ARG A 191 -8.75 -23.30 11.31
C ARG A 191 -10.02 -22.73 10.68
N GLY A 192 -10.74 -21.86 11.39
CA GLY A 192 -11.90 -21.13 10.86
C GLY A 192 -11.52 -20.03 9.85
N PHE A 193 -10.40 -19.33 10.04
CA PHE A 193 -9.92 -18.34 9.06
C PHE A 193 -9.50 -18.96 7.72
N PHE A 194 -8.90 -20.16 7.77
CA PHE A 194 -8.46 -20.88 6.59
C PHE A 194 -9.52 -21.84 6.01
N GLU A 195 -10.80 -21.69 6.37
CA GLU A 195 -11.85 -22.42 5.67
C GLU A 195 -11.98 -22.00 4.20
N GLU A 196 -12.73 -22.79 3.41
CA GLU A 196 -13.02 -22.41 2.02
C GLU A 196 -13.62 -20.99 1.95
N PRO A 197 -13.42 -20.23 0.86
CA PRO A 197 -14.02 -18.91 0.74
C PRO A 197 -15.54 -19.01 0.87
N ALA A 198 -16.10 -18.29 1.84
CA ALA A 198 -17.55 -18.21 2.03
C ALA A 198 -18.23 -17.29 1.01
N TYR A 199 -17.43 -16.47 0.32
CA TYR A 199 -17.89 -15.44 -0.61
C TYR A 199 -17.23 -15.63 -1.98
N SER A 200 -17.92 -15.21 -3.04
CA SER A 200 -17.33 -15.16 -4.37
C SER A 200 -16.32 -14.02 -4.46
N LEU A 201 -15.12 -14.32 -4.94
CA LEU A 201 -14.04 -13.37 -5.17
C LEU A 201 -13.76 -13.19 -6.67
N ASP A 202 -14.66 -13.69 -7.53
CA ASP A 202 -14.49 -13.64 -8.97
C ASP A 202 -14.63 -12.20 -9.49
N ILE A 203 -13.56 -11.71 -10.12
CA ILE A 203 -13.51 -10.39 -10.74
C ILE A 203 -13.37 -10.56 -12.26
N GLN A 204 -14.41 -10.16 -12.99
CA GLN A 204 -14.39 -9.98 -14.44
C GLN A 204 -13.60 -8.73 -14.83
N ASN A 205 -12.95 -8.78 -15.98
CA ASN A 205 -12.18 -7.68 -16.56
C ASN A 205 -11.06 -7.14 -15.64
N LEU A 206 -10.35 -8.03 -14.93
CA LEU A 206 -9.24 -7.66 -14.06
C LEU A 206 -8.22 -6.74 -14.76
N ASP A 207 -7.92 -6.97 -16.04
CA ASP A 207 -7.02 -6.12 -16.83
C ASP A 207 -7.51 -4.66 -16.92
N ALA A 208 -8.81 -4.44 -17.11
CA ALA A 208 -9.40 -3.10 -17.16
C ALA A 208 -9.35 -2.43 -15.78
N LEU A 209 -9.52 -3.21 -14.71
CA LEU A 209 -9.42 -2.72 -13.33
C LEU A 209 -7.98 -2.33 -12.99
N ILE A 210 -7.00 -3.17 -13.35
CA ILE A 210 -5.57 -2.86 -13.24
C ILE A 210 -5.23 -1.62 -14.06
N GLN A 211 -5.73 -1.51 -15.30
CA GLN A 211 -5.53 -0.33 -16.13
C GLN A 211 -6.11 0.92 -15.46
N ASN A 212 -7.29 0.84 -14.86
CA ASN A 212 -7.89 1.96 -14.15
C ASN A 212 -7.09 2.35 -12.91
N ILE A 213 -6.59 1.39 -12.13
CA ILE A 213 -5.69 1.65 -10.98
C ILE A 213 -4.40 2.31 -11.45
N ALA A 214 -3.76 1.79 -12.50
CA ALA A 214 -2.54 2.35 -13.07
C ALA A 214 -2.75 3.75 -13.66
N ASN A 215 -3.97 4.02 -14.15
CA ASN A 215 -4.41 5.34 -14.58
C ASN A 215 -4.91 6.23 -13.44
N GLU A 216 -4.79 5.80 -12.17
CA GLU A 216 -5.31 6.49 -10.99
C GLU A 216 -6.79 6.90 -11.16
N SER A 217 -7.53 6.07 -11.90
CA SER A 217 -8.92 6.27 -12.34
C SER A 217 -9.85 5.17 -11.88
N PHE A 218 -9.37 4.35 -10.94
CA PHE A 218 -10.14 3.31 -10.29
C PHE A 218 -11.29 3.92 -9.51
N SER A 219 -12.49 3.42 -9.76
CA SER A 219 -13.64 3.64 -8.90
C SER A 219 -14.16 2.32 -8.35
N ALA A 220 -14.66 2.33 -7.11
CA ALA A 220 -15.35 1.19 -6.52
C ALA A 220 -16.52 0.75 -7.40
N ALA A 221 -17.24 1.67 -8.04
CA ALA A 221 -18.28 1.35 -9.01
C ALA A 221 -17.77 0.49 -10.19
N GLN A 222 -16.56 0.75 -10.72
CA GLN A 222 -15.97 -0.05 -11.80
C GLN A 222 -15.65 -1.49 -11.36
N LEU A 223 -15.34 -1.71 -10.07
CA LEU A 223 -15.21 -3.05 -9.51
C LEU A 223 -16.57 -3.69 -9.30
N LEU A 224 -17.50 -2.96 -8.69
CA LEU A 224 -18.72 -3.52 -8.09
C LEU A 224 -19.89 -3.69 -9.07
N GLU A 225 -20.00 -2.85 -10.10
CA GLU A 225 -21.11 -2.91 -11.08
C GLU A 225 -20.96 -4.06 -12.10
N PRO A 226 -19.78 -4.30 -12.69
CA PRO A 226 -19.59 -5.43 -13.62
C PRO A 226 -19.54 -6.78 -12.88
N ASN A 227 -19.16 -6.76 -11.59
CA ASN A 227 -18.95 -7.96 -10.78
C ASN A 227 -20.04 -8.10 -9.72
N LEU A 228 -21.28 -8.32 -10.16
CA LEU A 228 -22.45 -8.40 -9.27
C LEU A 228 -22.34 -9.53 -8.23
N GLU A 229 -21.57 -10.58 -8.51
CA GLU A 229 -21.37 -11.70 -7.59
C GLU A 229 -20.17 -11.49 -6.66
N PHE A 230 -19.30 -10.51 -6.91
CA PHE A 230 -18.15 -10.22 -6.04
C PHE A 230 -18.62 -9.87 -4.63
N LEU A 231 -18.02 -10.53 -3.63
CA LEU A 231 -18.38 -10.46 -2.21
C LEU A 231 -19.81 -10.90 -1.87
N THR A 232 -20.49 -11.63 -2.76
CA THR A 232 -21.75 -12.31 -2.44
C THR A 232 -21.49 -13.69 -1.84
N LEU A 233 -22.42 -14.20 -1.03
CA LEU A 233 -22.33 -15.56 -0.50
C LEU A 233 -22.14 -16.59 -1.62
N LEU A 234 -21.10 -17.40 -1.48
CA LEU A 234 -20.74 -18.39 -2.48
C LEU A 234 -21.84 -19.44 -2.58
N SER A 235 -22.34 -19.66 -3.80
CA SER A 235 -23.28 -20.73 -4.11
C SER A 235 -22.82 -21.47 -5.35
N THR A 236 -22.98 -22.79 -5.37
CA THR A 236 -22.62 -23.62 -6.52
C THR A 236 -23.83 -24.43 -6.98
N ILE A 237 -23.76 -24.97 -8.21
CA ILE A 237 -24.81 -25.85 -8.74
C ILE A 237 -24.95 -27.11 -7.87
N GLU A 238 -23.84 -27.61 -7.31
CA GLU A 238 -23.80 -28.83 -6.51
C GLU A 238 -24.15 -28.58 -5.03
N ASP A 239 -23.78 -27.41 -4.52
CA ASP A 239 -24.08 -26.95 -3.16
C ASP A 239 -24.52 -25.46 -3.18
N PRO A 240 -25.83 -25.21 -3.24
CA PRO A 240 -26.39 -23.85 -3.20
C PRO A 240 -26.16 -23.13 -1.87
N ASP A 241 -25.91 -23.87 -0.79
CA ASP A 241 -25.73 -23.33 0.57
C ASP A 241 -24.25 -23.36 0.99
N LYS A 242 -23.31 -23.45 0.02
CA LYS A 242 -21.87 -23.60 0.28
C LYS A 242 -21.34 -22.51 1.23
N GLY A 243 -21.45 -21.25 0.84
CA GLY A 243 -20.95 -20.11 1.62
C GLY A 243 -21.61 -20.00 3.00
N LYS A 244 -22.90 -20.30 3.09
CA LYS A 244 -23.64 -20.33 4.36
C LYS A 244 -23.14 -21.42 5.30
N SER A 245 -22.90 -22.62 4.77
CA SER A 245 -22.41 -23.76 5.55
C SER A 245 -21.00 -23.51 6.06
N VAL A 246 -20.15 -22.89 5.23
CA VAL A 246 -18.81 -22.43 5.61
C VAL A 246 -18.90 -21.42 6.76
N GLN A 247 -19.73 -20.38 6.67
CA GLN A 247 -19.83 -19.39 7.74
C GLN A 247 -20.32 -19.96 9.07
N LEU A 248 -21.29 -20.90 9.03
CA LEU A 248 -21.75 -21.57 10.24
C LEU A 248 -20.65 -22.44 10.87
N GLN A 249 -19.81 -23.06 10.05
CA GLN A 249 -18.64 -23.81 10.52
C GLN A 249 -17.58 -22.89 11.13
N ASN A 250 -17.32 -21.73 10.51
CA ASN A 250 -16.40 -20.70 11.04
C ASN A 250 -16.86 -20.18 12.39
N LYS A 251 -18.16 -19.89 12.54
CA LYS A 251 -18.78 -19.53 13.82
C LYS A 251 -18.52 -20.59 14.89
N THR A 252 -18.67 -21.86 14.53
CA THR A 252 -18.44 -22.98 15.47
C THR A 252 -16.99 -23.02 15.92
N TYR A 253 -16.03 -22.90 14.99
CA TYR A 253 -14.60 -22.87 15.34
C TYR A 253 -14.21 -21.65 16.18
N LEU A 254 -14.80 -20.49 15.93
CA LEU A 254 -14.56 -19.27 16.71
C LEU A 254 -15.07 -19.42 18.15
N ILE A 255 -16.30 -19.94 18.33
CA ILE A 255 -16.87 -20.22 19.66
C ILE A 255 -16.03 -21.25 20.42
N GLU A 256 -15.71 -22.38 19.79
CA GLU A 256 -14.87 -23.43 20.41
C GLU A 256 -13.49 -22.90 20.79
N GLY A 257 -12.91 -22.05 19.93
CA GLY A 257 -11.63 -21.41 20.20
C GLY A 257 -11.66 -20.48 21.41
N MET A 258 -12.70 -19.63 21.50
CA MET A 258 -12.92 -18.74 22.64
C MET A 258 -13.20 -19.52 23.93
N ASP A 259 -13.99 -20.60 23.87
CA ASP A 259 -14.23 -21.48 25.02
C ASP A 259 -12.93 -22.04 25.59
N TYR A 260 -12.00 -22.49 24.73
CA TYR A 260 -10.68 -22.96 25.17
C TYR A 260 -9.81 -21.85 25.76
N LEU A 261 -9.86 -20.63 25.24
CA LEU A 261 -9.13 -19.49 25.83
C LEU A 261 -9.66 -19.14 27.22
N LEU A 262 -10.99 -19.13 27.41
CA LEU A 262 -11.62 -18.91 28.72
C LEU A 262 -11.26 -20.04 29.70
N GLU A 263 -11.30 -21.30 29.27
CA GLU A 263 -10.87 -22.44 30.09
C GLU A 263 -9.38 -22.32 30.47
N ALA A 264 -8.54 -21.82 29.55
CA ALA A 264 -7.12 -21.60 29.83
C ALA A 264 -6.91 -20.53 30.91
N ILE A 265 -7.63 -19.41 30.83
CA ILE A 265 -7.57 -18.34 31.83
C ILE A 265 -7.96 -18.87 33.20
N ASP A 266 -9.11 -19.56 33.31
CA ASP A 266 -9.56 -20.16 34.58
C ASP A 266 -8.55 -21.19 35.12
N TYR A 267 -7.95 -22.01 34.25
CA TYR A 267 -6.93 -22.97 34.64
C TYR A 267 -5.67 -22.27 35.18
N ILE A 268 -5.18 -21.22 34.53
CA ILE A 268 -3.97 -20.49 34.92
C ILE A 268 -4.19 -19.74 36.24
N LYS A 269 -5.35 -19.09 36.40
CA LYS A 269 -5.77 -18.40 37.65
C LYS A 269 -5.79 -19.37 38.83
N ASN A 270 -6.36 -20.56 38.63
CA ASN A 270 -6.53 -21.55 39.69
C ASN A 270 -5.35 -22.51 39.85
N ASP A 271 -4.34 -22.44 38.98
CA ASP A 271 -3.14 -23.23 39.15
C ASP A 271 -2.42 -22.72 40.41
N ASN A 272 -2.30 -23.57 41.42
CA ASN A 272 -1.65 -23.28 42.70
C ASN A 272 -0.25 -23.90 42.78
N TYR A 273 0.34 -24.25 41.63
CA TYR A 273 1.69 -24.79 41.59
C TYR A 273 2.70 -23.76 42.09
N SER A 274 3.38 -24.11 43.18
CA SER A 274 4.49 -23.36 43.74
C SER A 274 5.60 -24.35 44.10
N GLN A 275 6.58 -24.53 43.22
CA GLN A 275 7.78 -25.31 43.51
C GLN A 275 9.00 -24.38 43.46
N PRO A 276 9.81 -24.30 44.54
CA PRO A 276 11.03 -23.50 44.51
C PRO A 276 11.96 -23.89 43.35
N GLY A 277 12.42 -22.90 42.60
CA GLY A 277 13.30 -23.09 41.43
C GLY A 277 12.59 -23.53 40.15
N VAL A 278 11.25 -23.51 40.12
CA VAL A 278 10.44 -23.77 38.92
C VAL A 278 9.43 -22.64 38.76
N ASP A 279 9.62 -21.82 37.74
CA ASP A 279 8.70 -20.75 37.33
C ASP A 279 7.64 -21.32 36.38
N ARG A 280 6.53 -20.59 36.19
CA ARG A 280 5.48 -20.97 35.23
C ARG A 280 5.81 -20.43 33.86
N PHE A 281 5.45 -21.18 32.83
CA PHE A 281 5.62 -20.76 31.44
C PHE A 281 4.67 -19.60 31.11
N VAL A 282 3.38 -19.76 31.42
CA VAL A 282 2.41 -18.65 31.45
C VAL A 282 1.88 -18.48 32.87
N PHE A 283 1.83 -17.24 33.35
CA PHE A 283 1.17 -16.89 34.61
C PHE A 283 0.53 -15.50 34.49
N ILE A 284 -0.42 -15.25 35.39
CA ILE A 284 -1.06 -13.95 35.57
C ILE A 284 -0.41 -13.33 36.81
N ALA A 285 0.28 -12.21 36.64
CA ALA A 285 0.86 -11.49 37.76
C ALA A 285 -0.25 -10.91 38.65
N GLU A 286 0.03 -10.66 39.93
CA GLU A 286 -1.00 -10.17 40.87
C GLU A 286 -1.53 -8.80 40.45
N GLU A 287 -0.66 -7.97 39.88
CA GLU A 287 -0.96 -6.68 39.28
C GLU A 287 -1.79 -6.76 37.99
N ASP A 288 -1.78 -7.89 37.28
CA ASP A 288 -2.44 -8.07 35.98
C ASP A 288 -3.79 -8.80 36.09
N VAL A 289 -4.22 -9.20 37.29
CA VAL A 289 -5.48 -9.95 37.47
C VAL A 289 -6.67 -9.18 36.94
N ASP A 290 -6.76 -7.89 37.24
CA ASP A 290 -7.83 -7.01 36.75
C ASP A 290 -7.84 -6.94 35.20
N ILE A 291 -6.65 -6.89 34.58
CA ILE A 291 -6.50 -6.82 33.12
C ILE A 291 -6.99 -8.12 32.48
N VAL A 292 -6.63 -9.26 33.07
CA VAL A 292 -7.06 -10.56 32.55
C VAL A 292 -8.55 -10.79 32.77
N GLU A 293 -9.11 -10.38 33.91
CA GLU A 293 -10.57 -10.37 34.13
C GLU A 293 -11.30 -9.52 33.10
N PHE A 294 -10.76 -8.35 32.75
CA PHE A 294 -11.32 -7.53 31.68
C PHE A 294 -11.38 -8.27 30.34
N TYR A 295 -10.28 -8.87 29.88
CA TYR A 295 -10.28 -9.63 28.63
C TYR A 295 -11.14 -10.88 28.68
N GLU A 296 -11.18 -11.57 29.82
CA GLU A 296 -12.07 -12.71 30.05
C GLU A 296 -13.54 -12.31 29.86
N ASP A 297 -13.94 -11.17 30.42
CA ASP A 297 -15.29 -10.62 30.26
C ASP A 297 -15.58 -10.27 28.79
N LYS A 298 -14.63 -9.67 28.04
CA LYS A 298 -14.83 -9.36 26.61
C LYS A 298 -14.91 -10.60 25.74
N ILE A 299 -14.00 -11.56 25.93
CA ILE A 299 -14.03 -12.82 25.19
C ILE A 299 -15.35 -13.55 25.49
N SER A 300 -15.79 -13.57 26.75
CA SER A 300 -17.07 -14.17 27.15
C SER A 300 -18.26 -13.46 26.49
N GLU A 301 -18.28 -12.13 26.48
CA GLU A 301 -19.36 -11.35 25.86
C GLU A 301 -19.47 -11.62 24.35
N VAL A 302 -18.36 -11.64 23.61
CA VAL A 302 -18.35 -11.97 22.18
C VAL A 302 -18.77 -13.43 21.95
N ARG A 303 -18.24 -14.37 22.73
CA ARG A 303 -18.56 -15.79 22.63
C ARG A 303 -20.04 -16.05 22.92
N ASP A 304 -20.59 -15.44 23.97
CA ASP A 304 -21.99 -15.59 24.35
C ASP A 304 -22.94 -14.89 23.38
N SER A 305 -22.54 -13.75 22.80
CA SER A 305 -23.26 -13.09 21.69
C SER A 305 -23.41 -14.04 20.50
N LEU A 306 -22.31 -14.68 20.07
CA LEU A 306 -22.32 -15.62 18.95
C LEU A 306 -23.11 -16.90 19.29
N ALA A 307 -22.90 -17.48 20.47
CA ALA A 307 -23.50 -18.76 20.86
C ALA A 307 -25.01 -18.65 21.12
N ASN A 308 -25.44 -17.54 21.74
CA ASN A 308 -26.83 -17.34 22.17
C ASN A 308 -27.64 -16.44 21.23
N ASP A 309 -27.03 -15.99 20.13
CA ASP A 309 -27.67 -15.09 19.16
C ASP A 309 -28.17 -13.79 19.82
N ASN A 310 -27.28 -13.13 20.57
CA ASN A 310 -27.52 -11.82 21.18
C ASN A 310 -26.51 -10.79 20.63
N ILE A 311 -26.75 -9.49 20.89
CA ILE A 311 -25.81 -8.41 20.57
C ILE A 311 -24.69 -8.41 21.64
N ALA A 312 -23.43 -8.25 21.23
CA ALA A 312 -22.31 -8.08 22.14
C ALA A 312 -22.21 -6.61 22.58
N GLU A 313 -22.10 -6.39 23.87
CA GLU A 313 -21.94 -5.06 24.47
C GLU A 313 -20.56 -4.91 25.14
N LEU A 314 -19.56 -4.44 24.38
CA LEU A 314 -18.20 -4.28 24.89
C LEU A 314 -18.00 -2.90 25.52
N GLN A 315 -17.94 -2.86 26.84
CA GLN A 315 -17.42 -1.69 27.57
C GLN A 315 -15.91 -1.54 27.30
N ILE A 316 -15.46 -0.52 26.58
CA ILE A 316 -14.04 -0.36 26.19
C ILE A 316 -13.26 0.41 27.26
N SER A 317 -13.93 1.34 27.94
CA SER A 317 -13.34 2.17 28.98
C SER A 317 -14.28 2.29 30.17
N GLU A 318 -13.71 2.61 31.32
CA GLU A 318 -14.48 2.98 32.50
C GLU A 318 -14.13 4.41 32.91
N GLY A 319 -15.16 5.22 33.08
CA GLY A 319 -15.00 6.57 33.57
C GLY A 319 -14.93 6.63 35.08
N LYS A 320 -13.96 7.37 35.61
CA LYS A 320 -13.89 7.72 37.04
C LYS A 320 -13.94 9.22 37.22
N GLU A 321 -14.74 9.65 38.19
CA GLU A 321 -14.81 11.04 38.62
C GLU A 321 -14.20 11.15 40.02
N TYR A 322 -13.14 11.95 40.16
CA TYR A 322 -12.48 12.23 41.42
C TYR A 322 -12.83 13.64 41.88
N ALA A 323 -13.30 13.79 43.12
CA ALA A 323 -13.42 15.10 43.75
C ALA A 323 -12.04 15.57 44.19
N LEU A 324 -11.59 16.71 43.67
CA LEU A 324 -10.25 17.25 43.89
C LEU A 324 -10.21 18.24 45.05
N GLN A 325 -9.10 18.21 45.78
CA GLN A 325 -8.76 19.15 46.82
C GLN A 325 -7.24 19.32 46.89
N ASN A 326 -6.75 20.43 47.42
CA ASN A 326 -5.34 20.58 47.72
C ASN A 326 -5.12 21.08 49.15
N SER A 327 -3.93 20.80 49.70
CA SER A 327 -3.47 21.42 50.94
C SER A 327 -2.50 22.54 50.57
N PRO A 328 -2.98 23.79 50.43
CA PRO A 328 -2.14 24.88 49.92
C PRO A 328 -1.10 25.25 50.98
N ASP A 329 0.17 24.92 50.72
CA ASP A 329 1.26 25.33 51.61
C ASP A 329 1.73 26.78 51.34
N ASP A 330 1.47 27.36 50.14
CA ASP A 330 1.70 28.80 49.82
C ASP A 330 1.03 29.28 48.48
N GLY A 331 -0.06 28.63 47.99
CA GLY A 331 -0.60 28.83 46.62
C GLY A 331 -2.13 28.87 46.47
N ILE A 332 -2.61 28.73 45.23
CA ILE A 332 -4.04 28.71 44.85
C ILE A 332 -4.77 27.57 45.56
N SER A 333 -5.90 27.87 46.23
CA SER A 333 -6.72 26.88 46.93
C SER A 333 -7.86 26.38 46.04
N LEU A 334 -7.96 25.07 45.88
CA LEU A 334 -9.11 24.44 45.24
C LEU A 334 -10.33 24.52 46.15
N LEU A 335 -11.47 24.86 45.56
CA LEU A 335 -12.78 24.98 46.19
C LEU A 335 -13.63 23.74 45.88
N PRO A 336 -14.66 23.45 46.70
CA PRO A 336 -15.63 22.41 46.42
C PRO A 336 -16.26 22.59 45.03
N GLY A 337 -16.26 21.53 44.23
CA GLY A 337 -16.65 21.56 42.82
C GLY A 337 -15.51 21.25 41.86
N SER A 338 -14.25 21.31 42.31
CA SER A 338 -13.13 20.84 41.50
C SER A 338 -13.21 19.31 41.32
N SER A 339 -13.14 18.84 40.08
CA SER A 339 -13.24 17.41 39.75
C SER A 339 -12.31 17.03 38.60
N LEU A 340 -11.87 15.77 38.59
CA LEU A 340 -11.24 15.13 37.44
C LEU A 340 -12.17 14.03 36.97
N LYS A 341 -12.73 14.17 35.78
CA LYS A 341 -13.40 13.08 35.06
C LYS A 341 -12.39 12.49 34.10
N ALA A 342 -11.88 11.32 34.44
CA ALA A 342 -10.91 10.61 33.65
C ALA A 342 -11.56 9.36 33.06
N GLU A 343 -11.53 9.24 31.73
CA GLU A 343 -11.85 8.00 31.06
C GLU A 343 -10.62 7.11 31.07
N LEU A 344 -10.73 5.98 31.78
CA LEU A 344 -9.67 5.01 31.89
C LEU A 344 -9.83 4.03 30.74
N MET A 345 -9.05 4.22 29.66
CA MET A 345 -8.83 3.14 28.71
C MET A 345 -7.98 2.09 29.43
N GLN A 346 -8.59 0.95 29.76
CA GLN A 346 -7.98 0.00 30.69
C GLN A 346 -6.76 -0.74 30.11
N ILE A 347 -6.51 -0.61 28.81
CA ILE A 347 -5.50 -1.38 28.07
C ILE A 347 -4.34 -0.50 27.58
N ASP A 348 -4.58 0.78 27.31
CA ASP A 348 -3.55 1.68 26.82
C ASP A 348 -3.34 2.86 27.75
N VAL A 349 -2.09 3.28 27.75
CA VAL A 349 -1.43 4.25 28.61
C VAL A 349 -2.05 5.67 28.50
N LEU A 350 -3.12 5.83 27.72
CA LEU A 350 -3.80 7.04 27.30
C LEU A 350 -5.07 7.29 28.14
N TYR A 351 -5.13 8.45 28.76
CA TYR A 351 -6.37 9.01 29.30
C TYR A 351 -6.88 10.10 28.37
N GLN A 352 -8.19 10.13 28.20
CA GLN A 352 -8.92 11.33 27.82
C GLN A 352 -9.81 11.72 28.99
N GLY A 353 -10.16 12.99 29.11
CA GLY A 353 -11.00 13.42 30.21
C GLY A 353 -11.23 14.91 30.30
N GLU A 354 -11.93 15.29 31.35
CA GLU A 354 -12.25 16.67 31.66
C GLU A 354 -11.72 16.99 33.06
N LEU A 355 -10.89 18.02 33.16
CA LEU A 355 -10.46 18.57 34.44
C LEU A 355 -11.25 19.85 34.71
N GLU A 356 -12.12 19.82 35.72
CA GLU A 356 -12.85 21.00 36.19
C GLU A 356 -12.18 21.53 37.46
N LEU A 357 -11.68 22.77 37.41
CA LEU A 357 -11.07 23.45 38.56
C LEU A 357 -11.94 24.61 39.01
N VAL A 358 -12.31 24.59 40.28
CA VAL A 358 -12.95 25.72 40.97
C VAL A 358 -11.96 26.23 42.00
N TYR A 359 -11.49 27.48 41.90
CA TYR A 359 -10.46 27.99 42.81
C TYR A 359 -10.66 29.47 43.16
N GLU A 360 -10.03 29.92 44.25
CA GLU A 360 -10.02 31.34 44.64
C GLU A 360 -8.75 32.03 44.13
N GLY A 361 -8.89 32.91 43.13
CA GLY A 361 -7.80 33.72 42.58
C GLY A 361 -7.82 35.16 43.09
N ASP A 362 -6.87 35.99 42.62
CA ASP A 362 -6.73 37.40 43.04
C ASP A 362 -7.98 38.26 42.77
N THR A 363 -8.84 37.84 41.84
CA THR A 363 -10.06 38.54 41.42
C THR A 363 -11.36 37.92 41.96
N GLY A 364 -11.27 36.84 42.75
CA GLY A 364 -12.40 36.10 43.31
C GLY A 364 -12.43 34.63 42.87
N GLN A 365 -13.59 33.98 43.03
CA GLN A 365 -13.81 32.59 42.61
C GLN A 365 -13.77 32.50 41.08
N GLN A 366 -12.97 31.57 40.58
CA GLN A 366 -12.82 31.22 39.16
C GLN A 366 -13.25 29.76 38.96
N GLN A 367 -13.70 29.44 37.74
CA GLN A 367 -14.02 28.08 37.28
C GLN A 367 -13.41 27.92 35.89
N LYS A 368 -12.62 26.88 35.69
CA LYS A 368 -11.99 26.56 34.40
C LYS A 368 -12.13 25.07 34.13
N THR A 369 -12.44 24.73 32.89
CA THR A 369 -12.54 23.37 32.40
C THR A 369 -11.45 23.16 31.36
N TYR A 370 -10.69 22.08 31.50
CA TYR A 370 -9.69 21.65 30.53
C TYR A 370 -10.15 20.34 29.92
N GLN A 371 -10.09 20.25 28.58
CA GLN A 371 -10.13 18.97 27.89
C GLN A 371 -8.73 18.38 27.93
N LEU A 372 -8.63 17.14 28.38
CA LEU A 372 -7.38 16.42 28.55
C LEU A 372 -7.21 15.47 27.38
N GLU A 373 -6.07 15.55 26.71
CA GLU A 373 -5.72 14.75 25.56
C GLU A 373 -4.40 14.02 25.82
N SER A 374 -4.37 12.73 25.49
CA SER A 374 -3.18 11.88 25.51
C SER A 374 -2.45 11.83 26.86
N GLY A 375 -2.85 10.87 27.70
CA GLY A 375 -2.13 10.55 28.94
C GLY A 375 -0.92 9.63 28.73
N THR A 376 0.06 9.65 29.64
CA THR A 376 1.01 8.53 29.81
C THR A 376 0.96 7.96 31.24
N VAL A 377 0.66 6.66 31.40
CA VAL A 377 0.78 5.86 32.64
C VAL A 377 2.19 5.26 32.79
N PHE A 378 2.85 5.48 33.92
CA PHE A 378 3.99 4.68 34.36
C PHE A 378 3.84 4.31 35.83
N SER A 379 3.65 3.04 36.17
CA SER A 379 3.71 2.55 37.56
C SER A 379 3.01 3.50 38.56
N ASP A 380 1.67 3.57 38.46
CA ASP A 380 0.78 4.45 39.25
C ASP A 380 0.88 5.96 38.95
N TYR A 381 1.89 6.44 38.22
CA TYR A 381 1.99 7.83 37.75
C TYR A 381 1.19 8.03 36.46
N VAL A 382 0.49 9.15 36.37
CA VAL A 382 -0.32 9.57 35.22
C VAL A 382 0.10 10.99 34.84
N ASP A 383 0.40 11.21 33.56
CA ASP A 383 0.74 12.51 32.98
C ASP A 383 -0.23 12.83 31.85
N LEU A 384 -1.00 13.92 31.95
CA LEU A 384 -2.04 14.32 30.98
C LEU A 384 -1.67 15.66 30.35
N SER A 385 -1.74 15.77 29.02
CA SER A 385 -1.56 17.03 28.31
C SER A 385 -2.86 17.70 27.91
N PHE A 386 -2.80 19.00 27.65
CA PHE A 386 -3.83 19.81 26.99
C PHE A 386 -3.16 20.97 26.24
N GLU A 387 -3.91 21.70 25.41
CA GLU A 387 -3.41 22.71 24.46
C GLU A 387 -2.32 23.65 25.03
N SER A 388 -2.46 24.06 26.29
CA SER A 388 -1.56 25.02 26.94
C SER A 388 -0.91 24.55 28.25
N GLY A 389 -0.86 23.25 28.52
CA GLY A 389 -0.27 22.77 29.78
C GLY A 389 -0.36 21.27 30.01
N PHE A 390 -0.16 20.88 31.28
CA PHE A 390 -0.21 19.48 31.69
C PHE A 390 -0.69 19.30 33.14
N PHE A 391 -1.20 18.10 33.42
CA PHE A 391 -1.68 17.67 34.73
C PHE A 391 -1.14 16.26 35.05
N THR A 392 -0.37 16.14 36.12
CA THR A 392 0.25 14.87 36.54
C THR A 392 -0.21 14.46 37.92
N PHE A 393 -0.40 13.17 38.19
CA PHE A 393 -0.79 12.66 39.52
C PHE A 393 -0.43 11.18 39.68
N PHE A 394 -0.60 10.64 40.88
CA PHE A 394 -0.52 9.21 41.14
C PHE A 394 -1.89 8.64 41.50
N ILE A 395 -2.27 7.51 40.92
CA ILE A 395 -3.46 6.74 41.32
C ILE A 395 -3.03 5.66 42.30
N ASP A 396 -3.71 5.52 43.44
CA ASP A 396 -3.40 4.43 44.35
C ASP A 396 -3.84 3.06 43.80
N GLN A 397 -3.32 1.96 44.38
CA GLN A 397 -3.67 0.61 43.92
C GLN A 397 -5.17 0.29 43.96
N SER A 398 -5.94 0.94 44.85
CA SER A 398 -7.39 0.78 44.89
C SER A 398 -8.11 1.52 43.76
N LYS A 399 -7.39 2.39 43.04
CA LYS A 399 -7.92 3.30 42.02
C LYS A 399 -9.07 4.16 42.57
N GLU A 400 -9.05 4.42 43.89
CA GLU A 400 -10.07 5.22 44.59
C GLU A 400 -9.54 6.61 44.96
N ASN A 401 -8.22 6.78 45.01
CA ASN A 401 -7.62 8.06 45.37
C ASN A 401 -6.55 8.47 44.36
N ILE A 402 -6.48 9.77 44.11
CA ILE A 402 -5.32 10.39 43.45
C ILE A 402 -4.48 11.14 44.48
N THR A 403 -3.17 11.08 44.32
CA THR A 403 -2.18 11.68 45.21
C THR A 403 -1.11 12.42 44.42
N GLU A 404 -0.42 13.34 45.09
CA GLU A 404 0.69 14.12 44.53
C GLU A 404 0.38 14.80 43.18
N GLY A 405 -0.87 15.21 42.98
CA GLY A 405 -1.30 15.89 41.78
C GLY A 405 -0.65 17.26 41.61
N TYR A 406 -0.28 17.57 40.36
CA TYR A 406 0.40 18.78 39.94
C TYR A 406 -0.17 19.26 38.60
N LEU A 407 -0.56 20.52 38.54
CA LEU A 407 -1.03 21.21 37.33
C LEU A 407 -0.05 22.32 36.97
N SER A 408 0.29 22.42 35.69
CA SER A 408 0.96 23.57 35.09
C SER A 408 0.20 24.03 33.85
N ASP A 409 -0.34 25.24 33.88
CA ASP A 409 -0.97 25.94 32.75
C ASP A 409 -0.06 27.11 32.35
N TRP A 410 0.47 27.04 31.13
CA TRP A 410 1.49 27.97 30.63
C TRP A 410 0.89 29.27 30.11
N GLU A 411 -0.38 29.28 29.69
CA GLU A 411 -1.07 30.46 29.20
C GLU A 411 -1.39 31.44 30.33
N GLU A 412 -1.95 30.91 31.41
CA GLU A 412 -2.33 31.70 32.59
C GLU A 412 -1.21 31.77 33.64
N ALA A 413 -0.10 31.09 33.38
CA ALA A 413 1.01 30.92 34.32
C ALA A 413 0.54 30.41 35.69
N ILE A 414 -0.40 29.46 35.69
CA ILE A 414 -0.98 28.83 36.89
C ILE A 414 -0.19 27.57 37.21
N GLU A 415 0.27 27.46 38.46
CA GLU A 415 0.84 26.23 39.01
C GLU A 415 0.09 25.84 40.28
N ILE A 416 -0.43 24.62 40.34
CA ILE A 416 -1.10 24.07 41.52
C ILE A 416 -0.42 22.76 41.91
N THR A 417 0.09 22.69 43.13
CA THR A 417 0.76 21.50 43.69
C THR A 417 -0.06 20.89 44.81
N GLY A 418 0.25 19.63 45.15
CA GLY A 418 -0.35 18.94 46.29
C GLY A 418 -1.84 18.65 46.10
N ILE A 419 -2.27 18.48 44.85
CA ILE A 419 -3.63 18.07 44.52
C ILE A 419 -3.79 16.62 44.96
N THR A 420 -4.88 16.34 45.64
CA THR A 420 -5.33 15.00 46.01
C THR A 420 -6.78 14.89 45.62
N GLY A 421 -7.26 13.67 45.42
CA GLY A 421 -8.66 13.45 45.11
C GLY A 421 -9.13 12.09 45.60
N SER A 422 -10.43 12.01 45.80
CA SER A 422 -11.12 10.78 46.19
C SER A 422 -12.24 10.51 45.21
N LEU A 423 -12.48 9.24 44.91
CA LEU A 423 -13.53 8.79 44.00
C LEU A 423 -14.89 9.35 44.45
N ALA A 424 -15.47 10.18 43.58
CA ALA A 424 -16.79 10.77 43.74
C ALA A 424 -17.86 9.94 43.01
N GLY A 425 -17.48 9.28 41.92
CA GLY A 425 -18.35 8.41 41.14
C GLY A 425 -17.60 7.63 40.06
N SER A 426 -18.33 6.68 39.46
CA SER A 426 -17.90 5.96 38.26
C SER A 426 -19.00 6.09 37.22
N PHE A 427 -18.63 6.18 35.95
CA PHE A 427 -19.54 6.20 34.81
C PHE A 427 -19.11 5.14 33.80
N ALA A 428 -20.07 4.60 33.05
CA ALA A 428 -19.74 3.80 31.87
C ALA A 428 -19.06 4.74 30.87
N GLY A 429 -17.81 4.45 30.50
CA GLY A 429 -17.14 5.14 29.41
C GLY A 429 -17.72 4.70 28.06
N GLU A 430 -16.91 4.76 27.01
CA GLU A 430 -17.25 4.24 25.70
C GLU A 430 -17.69 2.76 25.75
N GLN A 431 -18.87 2.51 25.20
CA GLN A 431 -19.43 1.19 24.99
C GLN A 431 -19.60 0.98 23.50
N ILE A 432 -18.92 -0.03 22.96
CA ILE A 432 -19.13 -0.46 21.58
C ILE A 432 -20.10 -1.64 21.58
N THR A 433 -21.18 -1.49 20.83
CA THR A 433 -22.13 -2.56 20.57
C THR A 433 -21.93 -3.09 19.16
N PHE A 434 -21.78 -4.40 19.01
CA PHE A 434 -21.80 -5.03 17.70
C PHE A 434 -22.45 -6.41 17.75
N ASP A 435 -22.93 -6.89 16.62
CA ASP A 435 -23.55 -8.19 16.48
C ASP A 435 -22.87 -8.94 15.33
N LEU A 436 -22.12 -10.00 15.62
CA LEU A 436 -21.49 -10.79 14.56
C LEU A 436 -22.44 -11.87 14.00
N ASN A 437 -23.60 -12.10 14.62
CA ASN A 437 -24.55 -13.11 14.15
C ASN A 437 -25.04 -12.91 12.71
N PRO A 438 -25.30 -11.69 12.22
CA PRO A 438 -25.63 -11.47 10.82
C PRO A 438 -24.51 -11.90 9.86
N ALA A 439 -23.23 -11.75 10.22
CA ALA A 439 -22.10 -12.14 9.37
C ALA A 439 -21.92 -13.67 9.27
N TYR A 440 -22.33 -14.41 10.30
CA TYR A 440 -22.17 -15.86 10.38
C TYR A 440 -23.46 -16.67 10.18
N GLY A 441 -24.61 -16.00 10.24
CA GLY A 441 -25.92 -16.62 10.38
C GLY A 441 -26.26 -17.04 11.82
N SER A 442 -27.56 -17.02 12.14
CA SER A 442 -28.14 -17.39 13.43
C SER A 442 -29.65 -17.67 13.32
N GLU A 443 -30.36 -17.77 14.46
CA GLU A 443 -31.82 -17.92 14.45
C GLU A 443 -32.52 -16.61 14.05
N ARG A 444 -32.00 -15.45 14.50
CA ARG A 444 -32.42 -14.10 14.10
C ARG A 444 -32.01 -13.77 12.67
N PHE A 445 -30.87 -14.31 12.22
CA PHE A 445 -30.31 -14.07 10.88
C PHE A 445 -30.13 -15.41 10.14
N PRO A 446 -31.21 -16.03 9.61
CA PRO A 446 -31.14 -17.39 9.06
C PRO A 446 -30.17 -17.56 7.89
N GLU A 447 -29.81 -16.47 7.23
CA GLU A 447 -28.82 -16.40 6.16
C GLU A 447 -27.76 -15.38 6.57
N PRO A 448 -26.47 -15.72 6.46
CA PRO A 448 -25.42 -14.73 6.63
C PRO A 448 -25.57 -13.60 5.62
N ILE A 449 -25.13 -12.40 5.98
CA ILE A 449 -25.15 -11.24 5.07
C ILE A 449 -23.97 -11.34 4.10
N SER A 450 -24.20 -10.99 2.84
CA SER A 450 -23.11 -10.80 1.89
C SER A 450 -22.40 -9.47 2.17
N PRO A 451 -21.06 -9.42 2.30
CA PRO A 451 -20.35 -8.14 2.44
C PRO A 451 -20.65 -7.16 1.30
N ARG A 452 -21.00 -7.67 0.10
CA ARG A 452 -21.50 -6.85 -1.01
C ARG A 452 -22.70 -5.98 -0.63
N ASP A 453 -23.61 -6.52 0.19
CA ASP A 453 -24.86 -5.86 0.58
C ASP A 453 -24.61 -4.77 1.62
N CYS A 454 -23.50 -4.83 2.36
CA CYS A 454 -23.08 -3.82 3.33
C CYS A 454 -22.57 -2.53 2.70
N LEU A 455 -22.13 -2.60 1.44
CA LEU A 455 -21.52 -1.46 0.75
C LEU A 455 -22.58 -0.40 0.39
N PRO A 456 -22.20 0.88 0.38
CA PRO A 456 -23.05 1.94 -0.16
C PRO A 456 -23.17 1.83 -1.69
N GLU A 457 -24.15 2.54 -2.26
CA GLU A 457 -24.08 2.90 -3.67
C GLU A 457 -22.97 3.93 -3.85
N PHE A 458 -22.23 3.85 -4.96
CA PHE A 458 -21.24 4.87 -5.30
C PHE A 458 -21.80 5.75 -6.39
N ASN A 459 -21.69 7.07 -6.22
CA ASN A 459 -22.14 8.02 -7.23
C ASN A 459 -21.11 8.15 -8.38
N LYS A 460 -21.38 9.05 -9.34
CA LYS A 460 -20.48 9.25 -10.50
C LYS A 460 -19.08 9.78 -10.14
N TRP A 461 -18.92 10.27 -8.91
CA TRP A 461 -17.66 10.76 -8.32
C TRP A 461 -17.07 9.75 -7.34
N ASN A 462 -17.45 8.46 -7.42
CA ASN A 462 -16.94 7.39 -6.56
C ASN A 462 -17.06 7.66 -5.05
N MET A 463 -17.90 8.61 -4.65
CA MET A 463 -18.24 8.80 -3.26
C MET A 463 -19.40 7.88 -2.90
N PRO A 464 -19.42 7.33 -1.68
CA PRO A 464 -20.63 6.77 -1.10
C PRO A 464 -21.80 7.73 -1.24
N ALA A 465 -22.88 7.30 -1.89
CA ALA A 465 -24.09 8.08 -1.96
C ALA A 465 -24.71 8.17 -0.56
N ALA A 466 -25.04 9.39 -0.14
CA ALA A 466 -25.64 9.64 1.17
C ALA A 466 -26.86 8.75 1.40
N TYR A 467 -26.98 8.21 2.62
CA TYR A 467 -28.09 7.35 3.04
C TYR A 467 -28.24 6.04 2.24
N THR A 468 -27.18 5.56 1.59
CA THR A 468 -27.20 4.29 0.83
C THR A 468 -26.37 3.17 1.45
N VAL A 469 -25.75 3.39 2.61
CA VAL A 469 -25.02 2.33 3.33
C VAL A 469 -25.94 1.15 3.60
N GLY A 470 -25.43 -0.07 3.40
CA GLY A 470 -26.26 -1.26 3.42
C GLY A 470 -27.24 -1.30 2.23
N SER A 471 -26.82 -0.88 1.03
CA SER A 471 -27.70 -0.77 -0.15
C SER A 471 -28.35 -2.11 -0.51
N GLY A 472 -27.62 -3.22 -0.37
CA GLY A 472 -28.19 -4.57 -0.57
C GLY A 472 -29.16 -5.01 0.54
N MET A 473 -29.32 -4.19 1.59
CA MET A 473 -30.18 -4.42 2.76
C MET A 473 -31.23 -3.32 2.94
N ASP A 474 -31.78 -2.79 1.84
CA ASP A 474 -32.77 -1.70 1.86
C ASP A 474 -32.23 -0.41 2.55
N ASN A 475 -30.95 -0.10 2.34
CA ASN A 475 -30.24 1.04 2.95
C ASN A 475 -30.25 1.01 4.48
N ASP A 476 -29.95 -0.16 5.06
CA ASP A 476 -29.84 -0.34 6.51
C ASP A 476 -28.46 0.12 7.03
N PRO A 477 -28.37 1.25 7.76
CA PRO A 477 -27.10 1.76 8.27
C PRO A 477 -26.52 0.87 9.37
N THR A 478 -27.33 -0.02 9.96
CA THR A 478 -26.85 -0.97 10.96
C THR A 478 -26.14 -2.18 10.32
N LEU A 479 -26.07 -2.22 8.98
CA LEU A 479 -25.51 -3.31 8.20
C LEU A 479 -26.18 -4.66 8.53
N GLY A 480 -27.51 -4.67 8.54
CA GLY A 480 -28.30 -5.84 8.90
C GLY A 480 -28.18 -6.22 10.37
N GLY A 481 -27.92 -5.22 11.23
CA GLY A 481 -27.79 -5.37 12.68
C GLY A 481 -26.37 -5.58 13.20
N ILE A 482 -25.35 -5.64 12.33
CA ILE A 482 -23.94 -5.81 12.75
C ILE A 482 -23.49 -4.64 13.63
N LEU A 483 -23.89 -3.42 13.27
CA LEU A 483 -23.56 -2.18 13.96
C LEU A 483 -24.86 -1.52 14.43
N PRO A 484 -25.52 -2.04 15.48
CA PRO A 484 -26.91 -1.72 15.81
C PRO A 484 -27.16 -0.26 16.21
N ASN A 485 -26.12 0.46 16.63
CA ASN A 485 -26.20 1.85 17.05
C ASN A 485 -25.73 2.84 15.98
N VAL A 486 -25.22 2.36 14.84
CA VAL A 486 -24.71 3.22 13.78
C VAL A 486 -25.85 3.68 12.89
N THR A 487 -25.87 4.97 12.61
CA THR A 487 -26.85 5.66 11.76
C THR A 487 -26.22 6.07 10.44
N HIS A 488 -27.05 6.46 9.47
CA HIS A 488 -26.54 7.03 8.22
C HIS A 488 -25.72 8.31 8.46
N ASN A 489 -25.99 9.08 9.51
CA ASN A 489 -25.20 10.27 9.82
C ASN A 489 -23.79 9.90 10.31
N ASP A 490 -23.66 8.85 11.11
CA ASP A 490 -22.34 8.38 11.56
C ASP A 490 -21.48 7.91 10.38
N TRP A 491 -22.12 7.23 9.40
CA TRP A 491 -21.46 6.87 8.15
C TRP A 491 -21.09 8.08 7.29
N LEU A 492 -21.97 9.08 7.19
CA LEU A 492 -21.66 10.31 6.47
C LEU A 492 -20.43 10.98 7.09
N SER A 493 -20.38 11.14 8.41
CA SER A 493 -19.20 11.67 9.11
C SER A 493 -17.95 10.80 8.91
N ALA A 494 -18.09 9.47 8.84
CA ALA A 494 -16.96 8.58 8.55
C ALA A 494 -16.47 8.69 7.10
N PHE A 495 -17.37 9.01 6.16
CA PHE A 495 -17.06 9.19 4.74
C PHE A 495 -16.70 10.63 4.37
N ASP A 496 -16.86 11.59 5.27
CA ASP A 496 -16.56 13.02 5.06
C ASP A 496 -15.11 13.24 4.62
N ASN A 497 -14.19 12.39 5.09
CA ASN A 497 -12.79 12.41 4.68
C ASN A 497 -12.52 11.71 3.32
N LEU A 498 -13.51 11.05 2.71
CA LEU A 498 -13.34 10.35 1.45
C LEU A 498 -13.49 11.33 0.29
N GLN A 499 -12.36 11.62 -0.34
CA GLN A 499 -12.28 12.52 -1.47
C GLN A 499 -13.13 12.04 -2.66
N PRO A 500 -13.98 12.90 -3.25
CA PRO A 500 -14.64 12.60 -4.50
C PRO A 500 -13.61 12.34 -5.59
N SER A 501 -13.74 11.21 -6.27
CA SER A 501 -12.87 10.80 -7.37
C SER A 501 -13.68 10.19 -8.51
N GLY A 502 -13.52 10.67 -9.74
CA GLY A 502 -14.32 10.07 -10.80
C GLY A 502 -14.18 10.72 -12.14
N ARG A 503 -14.64 10.01 -13.18
CA ARG A 503 -14.57 10.49 -14.55
C ARG A 503 -15.69 11.49 -14.85
N VAL A 504 -15.33 12.70 -15.25
CA VAL A 504 -16.23 13.81 -15.56
C VAL A 504 -15.99 14.30 -16.98
N ASN A 505 -17.02 14.30 -17.82
CA ASN A 505 -16.90 14.86 -19.17
C ASN A 505 -17.08 16.38 -19.12
N ILE A 506 -16.19 17.13 -19.78
CA ILE A 506 -16.40 18.56 -20.02
C ILE A 506 -17.14 18.68 -21.35
N TYR A 507 -18.32 19.31 -21.35
CA TYR A 507 -19.17 19.43 -22.55
C TYR A 507 -18.96 20.77 -23.26
N PRO A 508 -19.25 20.88 -24.57
CA PRO A 508 -19.14 22.15 -25.26
C PRO A 508 -20.12 23.19 -24.69
N ALA A 509 -19.70 24.45 -24.68
CA ALA A 509 -20.57 25.58 -24.38
C ALA A 509 -21.43 25.91 -25.60
N ASP A 510 -22.72 26.05 -25.40
CA ASP A 510 -23.61 26.54 -26.44
C ASP A 510 -23.39 28.04 -26.67
N PRO A 511 -23.50 28.54 -27.92
CA PRO A 511 -23.30 29.96 -28.23
C PRO A 511 -24.16 30.91 -27.37
N TRP A 512 -25.35 30.48 -26.97
CA TRP A 512 -26.26 31.31 -26.16
C TRP A 512 -25.82 31.44 -24.68
N GLN A 513 -25.05 30.49 -24.15
CA GLN A 513 -24.50 30.54 -22.80
C GLN A 513 -23.43 31.64 -22.71
N ILE A 514 -22.57 31.71 -23.73
CA ILE A 514 -21.45 32.66 -23.83
C ILE A 514 -21.94 34.11 -23.95
N TYR A 515 -22.97 34.37 -24.77
CA TYR A 515 -23.48 35.74 -24.94
C TYR A 515 -24.06 36.36 -23.67
N LYS A 516 -24.60 35.53 -22.76
CA LYS A 516 -25.22 35.97 -21.52
C LYS A 516 -24.25 35.99 -20.33
N SER A 517 -23.16 35.23 -20.39
CA SER A 517 -22.14 35.28 -19.35
C SER A 517 -21.37 36.61 -19.36
N TRP A 518 -21.26 37.28 -20.51
CA TRP A 518 -20.45 38.49 -20.68
C TRP A 518 -21.17 39.84 -20.50
N ASP A 519 -22.50 39.87 -20.49
CA ASP A 519 -23.25 41.12 -20.23
C ASP A 519 -23.54 41.35 -18.73
N GLY A 520 -22.98 40.49 -17.87
CA GLY A 520 -23.19 40.51 -16.42
C GLY A 520 -24.56 39.97 -15.99
N SER A 521 -25.28 39.27 -16.88
CA SER A 521 -26.55 38.61 -16.57
C SER A 521 -26.43 37.09 -16.38
N ALA A 522 -25.21 36.57 -16.25
CA ALA A 522 -24.95 35.13 -16.08
C ALA A 522 -25.70 34.60 -14.86
N GLU A 523 -26.61 33.66 -15.07
CA GLU A 523 -27.28 32.92 -14.00
C GLU A 523 -26.82 31.46 -14.06
N ILE A 524 -26.74 30.81 -12.89
CA ILE A 524 -26.48 29.36 -12.77
C ILE A 524 -27.48 28.54 -13.61
N SER A 525 -28.70 29.06 -13.80
CA SER A 525 -29.77 28.50 -14.64
C SER A 525 -29.42 28.37 -16.13
N TYR A 526 -28.32 28.99 -16.58
CA TYR A 526 -27.81 28.85 -17.94
C TYR A 526 -26.86 27.68 -18.11
N TRP A 527 -26.37 27.07 -17.04
CA TRP A 527 -25.59 25.84 -17.13
C TRP A 527 -26.51 24.63 -17.26
N LEU A 528 -26.05 23.63 -18.01
CA LEU A 528 -26.78 22.39 -18.23
C LEU A 528 -26.33 21.34 -17.21
N ASP A 529 -27.22 20.43 -16.79
CA ASP A 529 -26.91 19.33 -15.87
C ASP A 529 -25.73 18.46 -16.36
N GLU A 530 -25.53 18.37 -17.67
CA GLU A 530 -24.39 17.65 -18.27
C GLU A 530 -23.06 18.38 -18.08
N GLN A 531 -23.05 19.71 -17.93
CA GLN A 531 -21.84 20.52 -17.68
C GLN A 531 -21.45 20.57 -16.19
N LEU A 532 -22.25 19.96 -15.30
CA LEU A 532 -21.96 19.83 -13.88
C LEU A 532 -20.87 18.76 -13.67
N VAL A 533 -19.64 19.22 -13.44
CA VAL A 533 -18.47 18.35 -13.24
C VAL A 533 -18.29 17.95 -11.79
N PHE A 534 -18.56 18.84 -10.84
CA PHE A 534 -18.54 18.56 -9.41
C PHE A 534 -19.87 19.00 -8.82
N LYS A 535 -20.39 18.20 -7.90
CA LYS A 535 -21.44 18.63 -7.00
C LYS A 535 -21.13 17.99 -5.67
N ASP A 536 -21.03 18.84 -4.68
CA ASP A 536 -20.83 18.41 -3.33
C ASP A 536 -22.04 17.58 -2.87
N ALA A 537 -21.74 16.48 -2.19
CA ALA A 537 -22.67 15.38 -1.97
C ALA A 537 -23.66 15.70 -0.83
N ALA A 538 -23.35 16.61 0.08
CA ALA A 538 -24.33 17.04 1.05
C ALA A 538 -24.32 18.53 1.34
N GLY A 539 -25.39 18.99 1.98
CA GLY A 539 -25.28 20.16 2.84
C GLY A 539 -24.50 19.74 4.08
N GLU A 540 -23.20 19.48 3.89
CA GLU A 540 -22.30 18.66 4.71
C GLU A 540 -21.66 19.47 5.84
N VAL A 541 -21.77 20.80 5.81
CA VAL A 541 -21.30 21.63 6.91
C VAL A 541 -22.28 21.50 8.09
N PRO A 542 -21.82 21.08 9.29
CA PRO A 542 -22.62 21.18 10.50
C PRO A 542 -23.17 22.60 10.58
N GLN A 543 -24.48 22.76 10.84
CA GLN A 543 -25.17 24.07 10.90
C GLN A 543 -24.49 25.12 11.83
N GLU A 544 -23.51 24.71 12.61
CA GLU A 544 -22.80 25.50 13.61
C GLU A 544 -21.52 26.17 13.06
N GLU A 545 -20.97 25.77 11.91
CA GLU A 545 -19.84 26.43 11.26
C GLU A 545 -20.27 27.00 9.91
N ILE A 546 -20.38 28.32 9.80
CA ILE A 546 -20.73 28.98 8.53
C ILE A 546 -19.43 29.12 7.72
N ASN A 547 -18.94 28.02 7.14
CA ASN A 547 -17.87 28.08 6.15
C ASN A 547 -18.49 28.02 4.75
N PRO A 548 -18.29 29.04 3.90
CA PRO A 548 -18.80 29.02 2.54
C PRO A 548 -18.04 27.97 1.73
N ASP A 549 -18.69 26.85 1.44
CA ASP A 549 -18.11 25.74 0.67
C ASP A 549 -18.62 25.70 -0.79
N ILE A 550 -17.86 25.03 -1.68
CA ILE A 550 -18.16 24.85 -3.08
C ILE A 550 -19.23 23.77 -3.25
N SER A 551 -20.49 24.19 -3.40
CA SER A 551 -21.59 23.24 -3.66
C SER A 551 -21.58 22.63 -5.06
N GLU A 552 -21.19 23.39 -6.11
CA GLU A 552 -21.21 22.90 -7.49
C GLU A 552 -20.09 23.53 -8.33
N LEU A 553 -19.42 22.73 -9.17
CA LEU A 553 -18.55 23.22 -10.25
C LEU A 553 -19.14 22.83 -11.60
N TYR A 554 -19.33 23.82 -12.46
CA TYR A 554 -19.68 23.65 -13.85
C TYR A 554 -18.48 23.99 -14.73
N LEU A 555 -18.23 23.17 -15.75
CA LEU A 555 -17.22 23.45 -16.77
C LEU A 555 -17.79 23.20 -18.17
N ALA A 556 -17.47 24.10 -19.09
CA ALA A 556 -17.80 23.95 -20.51
C ALA A 556 -16.72 24.57 -21.38
N TYR A 557 -16.57 24.09 -22.62
CA TYR A 557 -15.52 24.59 -23.53
C TYR A 557 -16.08 25.14 -24.85
N GLU A 558 -15.47 26.18 -25.40
CA GLU A 558 -15.69 26.64 -26.78
C GLU A 558 -14.33 26.90 -27.45
N GLY A 559 -13.96 26.07 -28.43
CA GLY A 559 -12.64 26.15 -29.05
C GLY A 559 -11.55 25.92 -28.00
N SER A 560 -10.67 26.91 -27.80
CA SER A 560 -9.63 26.91 -26.76
C SER A 560 -10.04 27.61 -25.45
N THR A 561 -11.29 28.06 -25.35
CA THR A 561 -11.78 28.78 -24.18
C THR A 561 -12.45 27.83 -23.21
N LEU A 562 -12.01 27.82 -21.95
CA LEU A 562 -12.70 27.13 -20.85
C LEU A 562 -13.56 28.14 -20.10
N TYR A 563 -14.83 27.82 -19.96
CA TYR A 563 -15.78 28.52 -19.11
C TYR A 563 -16.00 27.69 -17.85
N GLY A 564 -16.13 28.36 -16.72
CA GLY A 564 -16.56 27.69 -15.50
C GLY A 564 -17.43 28.55 -14.61
N CYS A 565 -18.15 27.88 -13.71
CA CYS A 565 -18.96 28.49 -12.67
C CYS A 565 -18.84 27.67 -11.40
N ILE A 566 -18.50 28.34 -10.30
CA ILE A 566 -18.47 27.80 -8.95
C ILE A 566 -19.72 28.31 -8.23
N ALA A 567 -20.59 27.41 -7.81
CA ALA A 567 -21.67 27.71 -6.89
C ALA A 567 -21.16 27.51 -5.46
N ILE A 568 -21.43 28.48 -4.58
CA ILE A 568 -21.01 28.45 -3.18
C ILE A 568 -22.27 28.33 -2.33
N GLU A 569 -22.29 27.37 -1.39
CA GLU A 569 -23.44 27.16 -0.52
C GLU A 569 -23.68 28.39 0.38
N ASP A 570 -24.96 28.69 0.66
CA ASP A 570 -25.38 29.77 1.55
C ASP A 570 -24.85 31.20 1.25
N MET A 571 -24.38 31.44 0.01
CA MET A 571 -24.06 32.78 -0.47
C MET A 571 -25.34 33.65 -0.52
N GLN A 572 -25.66 34.35 0.56
CA GLN A 572 -26.74 35.36 0.58
C GLN A 572 -26.35 36.57 -0.28
N GLU A 573 -27.34 37.32 -0.81
CA GLU A 573 -27.14 38.59 -1.51
C GLU A 573 -26.35 39.60 -0.62
N ILE A 574 -25.03 39.54 -0.63
CA ILE A 574 -24.19 40.55 0.00
C ILE A 574 -24.04 41.68 -1.03
N GLU A 575 -24.84 42.73 -0.89
CA GLU A 575 -24.65 44.00 -1.58
C GLU A 575 -23.28 44.60 -1.18
N GLY A 576 -22.21 44.17 -1.84
CA GLY A 576 -20.84 44.65 -1.62
C GLY A 576 -19.87 43.50 -1.50
N ILE A 577 -18.98 43.36 -2.50
CA ILE A 577 -17.91 42.37 -2.55
C ILE A 577 -16.88 42.71 -1.45
N TYR A 578 -17.16 42.28 -0.24
CA TYR A 578 -16.17 41.91 0.75
C TYR A 578 -16.52 40.46 1.07
N PHE A 579 -15.93 39.54 0.31
CA PHE A 579 -15.68 38.21 0.85
C PHE A 579 -14.97 38.44 2.19
N ASP A 580 -15.32 37.69 3.22
CA ASP A 580 -14.51 37.68 4.44
C ASP A 580 -13.06 37.43 3.99
N GLU A 581 -12.08 38.20 4.48
CA GLU A 581 -10.66 38.16 4.05
C GLU A 581 -9.96 36.82 4.38
N LYS A 582 -10.75 35.76 4.53
CA LYS A 582 -10.42 34.49 5.15
C LYS A 582 -10.73 33.29 4.28
N CYS A 583 -11.42 33.41 3.15
CA CYS A 583 -11.71 32.27 2.27
C CYS A 583 -11.15 32.47 0.85
N SER A 584 -10.40 31.47 0.38
CA SER A 584 -9.92 31.37 -1.01
C SER A 584 -10.37 30.05 -1.63
N TYR A 585 -10.72 30.09 -2.93
CA TYR A 585 -11.14 28.90 -3.66
C TYR A 585 -10.12 28.58 -4.74
N GLU A 586 -9.70 27.33 -4.82
CA GLU A 586 -8.70 26.89 -5.80
C GLU A 586 -9.28 25.85 -6.75
N ILE A 587 -9.04 26.02 -8.05
CA ILE A 587 -9.26 24.97 -9.06
C ILE A 587 -7.91 24.68 -9.71
N ILE A 588 -7.42 23.46 -9.58
CA ILE A 588 -6.13 23.02 -10.13
C ILE A 588 -6.38 22.00 -11.24
N PHE A 589 -5.92 22.28 -12.45
CA PHE A 589 -5.86 21.30 -13.53
C PHE A 589 -4.46 20.70 -13.53
N SER A 590 -4.33 19.40 -13.28
CA SER A 590 -3.04 18.74 -13.07
C SER A 590 -2.85 17.51 -13.97
N PRO A 591 -1.63 17.21 -14.42
CA PRO A 591 -1.29 15.93 -15.03
C PRO A 591 -1.16 14.78 -14.01
N SER A 592 -1.04 15.06 -12.71
CA SER A 592 -0.88 14.08 -11.63
C SER A 592 -2.02 14.17 -10.60
N ALA A 593 -2.50 13.01 -10.11
CA ALA A 593 -3.46 12.95 -9.01
C ALA A 593 -2.81 13.24 -7.66
N TYR A 594 -1.62 12.66 -7.40
CA TYR A 594 -0.96 12.73 -6.10
C TYR A 594 -0.26 14.07 -5.83
N TYR A 595 0.25 14.69 -6.89
CA TYR A 595 0.94 15.97 -6.81
C TYR A 595 0.23 16.97 -7.72
N PRO A 596 -0.89 17.57 -7.26
CA PRO A 596 -1.60 18.59 -8.03
C PRO A 596 -0.69 19.78 -8.38
N GLU A 597 0.39 19.97 -7.62
CA GLU A 597 1.46 20.95 -7.84
C GLU A 597 2.60 20.39 -8.71
N THR A 598 2.26 19.83 -9.88
CA THR A 598 3.24 19.29 -10.85
C THR A 598 3.45 20.25 -12.01
N LYS A 599 4.59 20.13 -12.69
CA LYS A 599 4.93 20.97 -13.84
C LYS A 599 3.87 20.84 -14.96
N GLY A 600 3.36 21.99 -15.40
CA GLY A 600 2.24 22.05 -16.34
C GLY A 600 0.86 22.03 -15.67
N ALA A 601 0.80 21.90 -14.34
CA ALA A 601 -0.42 22.15 -13.59
C ALA A 601 -0.77 23.64 -13.61
N VAL A 602 -2.06 23.88 -13.59
CA VAL A 602 -2.66 25.20 -13.75
C VAL A 602 -3.61 25.44 -12.60
N LYS A 603 -3.34 26.46 -11.79
CA LYS A 603 -4.18 26.86 -10.67
C LYS A 603 -4.94 28.15 -10.96
N ILE A 604 -6.25 28.10 -10.74
CA ILE A 604 -7.11 29.26 -10.62
C ILE A 604 -7.33 29.49 -9.14
N ASN A 605 -6.78 30.58 -8.59
CA ASN A 605 -7.04 30.97 -7.21
C ASN A 605 -7.99 32.18 -7.20
N LEU A 606 -9.06 32.07 -6.41
CA LEU A 606 -10.11 33.05 -6.20
C LEU A 606 -10.10 33.45 -4.72
N ASP A 607 -9.34 34.48 -4.38
CA ASP A 607 -9.18 34.99 -3.01
C ASP A 607 -9.82 36.38 -2.93
N GLY A 608 -11.03 36.47 -2.39
CA GLY A 608 -11.87 37.64 -2.02
C GLY A 608 -11.75 39.01 -2.72
N THR A 609 -10.55 39.48 -3.05
CA THR A 609 -10.26 40.74 -3.76
C THR A 609 -9.33 40.59 -4.97
N GLN A 610 -8.72 39.42 -5.15
CA GLN A 610 -7.76 39.10 -6.20
C GLN A 610 -8.09 37.75 -6.82
N TYR A 611 -7.78 37.65 -8.10
CA TYR A 611 -7.76 36.38 -8.79
C TYR A 611 -6.39 36.22 -9.42
N SER A 612 -5.86 35.01 -9.37
CA SER A 612 -4.62 34.71 -10.05
C SER A 612 -4.74 33.42 -10.84
N TYR A 613 -4.20 33.49 -12.05
CA TYR A 613 -3.82 32.33 -12.83
C TYR A 613 -2.38 32.04 -12.49
N GLN A 614 -2.11 30.82 -12.06
CA GLN A 614 -0.77 30.38 -11.70
C GLN A 614 -0.45 29.12 -12.48
N GLU A 615 0.76 29.06 -13.02
CA GLU A 615 1.32 27.85 -13.61
C GLU A 615 2.47 27.39 -12.73
N TRP A 616 2.56 26.07 -12.52
CA TRP A 616 3.68 25.50 -11.79
C TRP A 616 4.92 25.41 -12.70
N LYS A 617 5.99 26.15 -12.37
CA LYS A 617 7.23 26.24 -13.17
C LYS A 617 8.50 25.86 -12.38
N TYR A 618 9.20 24.81 -12.84
CA TYR A 618 10.62 24.43 -12.57
C TYR A 618 11.00 23.85 -11.19
N ASP A 619 11.94 22.89 -11.21
CA ASP A 619 12.19 21.86 -10.17
C ASP A 619 13.12 22.24 -8.99
N TRP A 620 13.48 23.52 -8.81
CA TRP A 620 14.48 23.92 -7.79
C TRP A 620 13.98 24.97 -6.79
N TYR A 621 12.83 25.57 -7.06
CA TYR A 621 12.08 26.40 -6.12
C TYR A 621 10.61 26.05 -6.35
N GLU A 622 10.00 25.27 -5.46
CA GLU A 622 8.59 24.89 -5.49
C GLU A 622 7.72 26.15 -5.32
N TYR A 623 7.37 26.85 -6.41
CA TYR A 623 6.42 27.96 -6.35
C TYR A 623 5.56 28.07 -7.61
N TRP A 624 4.31 28.47 -7.37
CA TRP A 624 3.35 28.93 -8.36
C TRP A 624 3.81 30.26 -8.97
N GLU A 625 4.09 30.31 -10.28
CA GLU A 625 4.38 31.56 -10.98
C GLU A 625 3.09 32.12 -11.59
N SER A 626 2.77 33.38 -11.31
CA SER A 626 1.64 34.04 -11.98
C SER A 626 2.01 34.28 -13.44
N ASP A 627 1.48 33.47 -14.37
CA ASP A 627 1.71 33.70 -15.79
C ASP A 627 0.84 34.88 -16.26
N LEU A 628 1.49 36.03 -16.41
CA LEU A 628 0.87 37.30 -16.81
C LEU A 628 0.31 37.34 -18.25
N ASN A 629 0.41 36.24 -19.01
CA ASN A 629 0.01 36.20 -20.43
C ASN A 629 -1.39 35.60 -20.69
N ARG A 630 -2.10 35.11 -19.66
CA ARG A 630 -3.51 34.70 -19.79
C ARG A 630 -4.45 35.77 -19.26
N GLU A 631 -5.49 36.07 -20.02
CA GLU A 631 -6.60 36.88 -19.53
C GLU A 631 -7.62 35.96 -18.86
N VAL A 632 -7.64 35.98 -17.53
CA VAL A 632 -8.73 35.37 -16.76
C VAL A 632 -9.78 36.42 -16.51
N TYR A 633 -10.98 36.18 -17.04
CA TYR A 633 -12.13 37.02 -16.78
C TYR A 633 -12.96 36.38 -15.68
N ILE A 634 -12.99 37.02 -14.52
CA ILE A 634 -13.83 36.60 -13.40
C ILE A 634 -14.91 37.64 -13.12
N TYR A 635 -16.12 37.13 -12.88
CA TYR A 635 -17.28 37.92 -12.49
C TYR A 635 -18.06 37.10 -11.45
N SER A 636 -18.51 37.76 -10.38
CA SER A 636 -19.37 37.16 -9.36
C SER A 636 -20.82 37.66 -9.50
N SER A 637 -21.78 36.75 -9.30
CA SER A 637 -23.21 37.05 -9.24
C SER A 637 -23.80 36.64 -7.89
N ASP A 638 -25.11 36.83 -7.70
CA ASP A 638 -25.88 36.38 -6.53
C ASP A 638 -25.87 34.86 -6.30
N LYS A 639 -25.36 34.06 -7.25
CA LYS A 639 -25.43 32.58 -7.21
C LYS A 639 -24.12 31.86 -7.50
N GLY A 640 -22.98 32.57 -7.56
CA GLY A 640 -21.69 31.92 -7.82
C GLY A 640 -20.62 32.81 -8.47
N ILE A 641 -19.42 32.24 -8.60
CA ILE A 641 -18.25 32.85 -9.24
C ILE A 641 -18.10 32.25 -10.64
N TYR A 642 -18.12 33.10 -11.67
CA TYR A 642 -17.94 32.71 -13.07
C TYR A 642 -16.55 33.08 -13.51
N PHE A 643 -15.92 32.19 -14.27
CA PHE A 643 -14.61 32.44 -14.86
C PHE A 643 -14.58 32.06 -16.32
N THR A 644 -13.74 32.75 -17.08
CA THR A 644 -13.38 32.40 -18.45
C THR A 644 -11.87 32.42 -18.56
N LEU A 645 -11.31 31.31 -19.04
CA LEU A 645 -9.92 31.18 -19.41
C LEU A 645 -9.82 31.24 -20.93
N THR A 646 -9.32 32.36 -21.44
CA THR A 646 -9.06 32.57 -22.87
C THR A 646 -7.57 32.57 -23.17
N ASP A 647 -7.21 31.96 -24.31
CA ASP A 647 -5.89 32.07 -24.88
C ASP A 647 -5.67 33.51 -25.40
N SER A 648 -4.59 34.19 -25.02
CA SER A 648 -4.40 35.58 -25.43
C SER A 648 -4.15 35.67 -26.93
N SER A 649 -4.91 36.52 -27.62
CA SER A 649 -4.90 36.59 -29.09
C SER A 649 -3.57 37.01 -29.71
N ASP A 650 -2.61 37.47 -28.89
CA ASP A 650 -1.37 38.11 -29.34
C ASP A 650 -0.13 37.18 -29.32
N SER A 651 -0.21 35.98 -28.71
CA SER A 651 0.88 34.97 -28.71
C SER A 651 0.35 33.52 -28.68
N PRO A 652 0.26 32.82 -29.83
CA PRO A 652 -0.30 31.47 -29.95
C PRO A 652 0.67 30.35 -29.50
N THR A 653 1.51 30.62 -28.50
CA THR A 653 2.56 29.69 -28.02
C THR A 653 2.31 29.20 -26.59
N LEU A 654 1.11 29.41 -26.06
CA LEU A 654 0.79 29.01 -24.69
C LEU A 654 0.46 27.50 -24.67
N PRO A 655 0.94 26.76 -23.64
CA PRO A 655 0.52 25.38 -23.45
C PRO A 655 -1.02 25.35 -23.28
N PRO A 656 -1.69 24.33 -23.82
CA PRO A 656 -3.13 24.13 -23.61
C PRO A 656 -3.46 24.00 -22.11
N ILE A 657 -4.74 24.04 -21.73
CA ILE A 657 -5.14 23.60 -20.39
C ILE A 657 -4.90 22.08 -20.33
N THR A 658 -3.69 21.71 -19.94
CA THR A 658 -3.23 20.33 -19.86
C THR A 658 -3.45 19.84 -18.44
N GLY A 659 -4.46 19.01 -18.25
CA GLY A 659 -4.68 18.35 -16.96
C GLY A 659 -5.63 17.19 -17.16
N LYS A 660 -5.19 15.99 -16.78
CA LYS A 660 -6.06 14.83 -16.68
C LYS A 660 -6.97 14.96 -15.46
N TYR A 661 -6.44 15.56 -14.40
CA TYR A 661 -7.11 15.71 -13.11
C TYR A 661 -7.55 17.16 -12.90
N ILE A 662 -8.68 17.33 -12.21
CA ILE A 662 -9.20 18.61 -11.72
C ILE A 662 -9.29 18.45 -10.20
N THR A 663 -8.58 19.31 -9.47
CA THR A 663 -8.67 19.48 -8.03
C THR A 663 -9.46 20.74 -7.72
N VAL A 664 -10.34 20.66 -6.72
CA VAL A 664 -11.14 21.78 -6.25
C VAL A 664 -10.94 21.88 -4.74
N ASN A 665 -10.59 23.06 -4.23
CA ASN A 665 -10.37 23.31 -2.80
C ASN A 665 -11.15 24.56 -2.34
N SER A 666 -11.70 24.50 -1.13
CA SER A 666 -12.14 25.65 -0.37
C SER A 666 -11.19 25.84 0.82
N LEU A 667 -10.52 26.99 0.91
CA LEU A 667 -9.54 27.28 1.95
C LEU A 667 -10.08 28.43 2.81
N CYS A 668 -10.66 28.12 3.96
CA CYS A 668 -11.15 29.10 4.93
C CYS A 668 -10.31 29.11 6.22
N GLY A 669 -9.73 30.26 6.58
CA GLY A 669 -8.87 30.46 7.76
C GLY A 669 -8.17 31.83 7.78
N ASP A 670 -7.57 32.22 8.90
CA ASP A 670 -6.64 33.36 8.96
C ASP A 670 -5.23 32.95 8.48
N GLU A 671 -4.51 33.86 7.82
CA GLU A 671 -3.19 33.64 7.14
C GLU A 671 -2.10 32.92 7.96
N TRP A 672 -2.32 32.68 9.26
CA TRP A 672 -1.37 32.12 10.21
C TRP A 672 -1.79 30.77 10.81
N ASN A 673 -3.06 30.37 10.70
CA ASN A 673 -3.56 29.06 11.12
C ASN A 673 -4.18 28.36 9.90
N TYR A 674 -3.33 27.81 9.02
CA TYR A 674 -3.73 26.82 8.02
C TYR A 674 -3.99 25.46 8.69
N GLU A 675 -4.77 25.43 9.77
CA GLU A 675 -5.51 24.21 10.09
C GLU A 675 -6.59 24.16 9.02
N TYR A 676 -6.31 23.40 7.97
CA TYR A 676 -7.18 23.27 6.81
C TYR A 676 -8.56 22.79 7.27
N ILE A 677 -9.52 23.71 7.44
CA ILE A 677 -10.86 23.37 7.94
C ILE A 677 -11.64 22.55 6.91
N ASP A 678 -11.24 22.59 5.63
CA ASP A 678 -11.89 21.82 4.55
C ASP A 678 -10.93 21.57 3.37
N TYR A 679 -9.78 20.93 3.62
CA TYR A 679 -8.93 20.46 2.51
C TYR A 679 -9.51 19.17 1.94
N ASN A 680 -10.49 19.35 1.05
CA ASN A 680 -11.11 18.29 0.27
C ASN A 680 -10.66 18.37 -1.20
N PRO A 681 -9.40 18.01 -1.54
CA PRO A 681 -8.95 17.94 -2.92
C PRO A 681 -9.74 16.87 -3.69
N THR A 682 -10.86 17.30 -4.26
CA THR A 682 -11.70 16.50 -5.14
C THR A 682 -10.85 16.09 -6.35
N GLN A 683 -10.53 14.83 -6.57
CA GLN A 683 -9.69 14.38 -7.70
C GLN A 683 -10.56 13.91 -8.86
N LEU A 684 -11.08 14.85 -9.64
CA LEU A 684 -11.90 14.52 -10.81
C LEU A 684 -11.01 14.25 -12.02
N ILE A 685 -11.34 13.20 -12.76
CA ILE A 685 -10.63 12.80 -13.96
C ILE A 685 -11.43 13.28 -15.14
N THR A 686 -10.84 14.11 -15.97
CA THR A 686 -11.47 14.52 -17.22
C THR A 686 -11.72 13.27 -18.07
N GLY A 687 -12.98 13.07 -18.46
CA GLY A 687 -13.38 11.99 -19.35
C GLY A 687 -12.88 12.22 -20.77
N LYS A 688 -13.37 11.44 -21.75
CA LYS A 688 -12.87 11.45 -23.14
C LYS A 688 -12.95 12.86 -23.77
N MET A 689 -11.85 13.61 -23.72
CA MET A 689 -11.71 14.89 -24.41
C MET A 689 -11.12 14.72 -25.82
N GLY A 690 -10.31 13.67 -26.01
CA GLY A 690 -9.82 13.20 -27.30
C GLY A 690 -9.37 11.74 -27.21
N THR A 691 -9.25 11.05 -28.35
CA THR A 691 -8.65 9.70 -28.39
C THR A 691 -7.56 9.64 -29.44
N VAL A 692 -6.50 8.88 -29.13
CA VAL A 692 -5.51 8.43 -30.10
C VAL A 692 -5.59 6.93 -30.18
N GLN A 693 -5.84 6.43 -31.38
CA GLN A 693 -5.83 5.01 -31.69
C GLN A 693 -4.61 4.69 -32.56
N GLY A 694 -4.03 3.52 -32.35
CA GLY A 694 -2.94 3.00 -33.16
C GLY A 694 -2.82 1.49 -33.01
N THR A 695 -1.86 0.90 -33.71
CA THR A 695 -1.57 -0.53 -33.64
C THR A 695 -0.11 -0.74 -33.29
N VAL A 696 0.17 -1.54 -32.26
CA VAL A 696 1.52 -2.04 -31.98
C VAL A 696 1.72 -3.31 -32.79
N ASN A 697 2.73 -3.33 -33.65
CA ASN A 697 3.11 -4.51 -34.42
C ASN A 697 4.44 -5.08 -33.87
N SER A 698 4.50 -6.40 -33.65
CA SER A 698 5.74 -7.11 -33.31
C SER A 698 5.79 -8.46 -34.01
N SER A 699 6.84 -8.73 -34.80
CA SER A 699 7.02 -10.04 -35.44
C SER A 699 7.86 -11.02 -34.61
N THR A 700 8.46 -10.54 -33.52
CA THR A 700 9.39 -11.29 -32.67
C THR A 700 8.81 -11.74 -31.33
N ILE A 701 7.76 -11.08 -30.82
CA ILE A 701 7.19 -11.37 -29.48
C ILE A 701 5.64 -11.28 -29.49
N PRO A 702 4.93 -12.25 -30.11
CA PRO A 702 3.50 -12.14 -30.36
C PRO A 702 2.59 -12.25 -29.12
N ASP A 703 3.06 -12.83 -28.01
CA ASP A 703 2.22 -13.15 -26.84
C ASP A 703 2.47 -12.27 -25.60
N SER A 704 3.42 -11.33 -25.66
CA SER A 704 3.77 -10.50 -24.50
C SER A 704 2.87 -9.30 -24.32
N ARG A 705 2.75 -8.81 -23.08
CA ARG A 705 2.03 -7.57 -22.77
C ARG A 705 2.83 -6.38 -23.26
N PHE A 706 2.16 -5.49 -24.01
CA PHE A 706 2.66 -4.18 -24.36
C PHE A 706 1.93 -3.12 -23.55
N PHE A 707 2.70 -2.15 -23.10
CA PHE A 707 2.27 -0.98 -22.36
C PHE A 707 2.44 0.22 -23.25
N VAL A 708 1.36 0.94 -23.52
CA VAL A 708 1.35 2.17 -24.33
C VAL A 708 1.01 3.34 -23.41
N GLN A 709 1.86 4.35 -23.35
CA GLN A 709 1.75 5.51 -22.46
C GLN A 709 1.81 6.81 -23.26
N ALA A 710 0.97 7.77 -22.91
CA ALA A 710 1.09 9.16 -23.37
C ALA A 710 1.66 10.03 -22.25
N TYR A 711 2.54 10.97 -22.60
CA TYR A 711 3.14 11.90 -21.64
C TYR A 711 3.12 13.34 -22.16
N THR A 712 2.95 14.31 -21.27
CA THR A 712 3.03 15.75 -21.60
C THR A 712 4.45 16.31 -21.52
N ASN A 713 5.38 15.65 -20.80
CA ASN A 713 6.77 16.11 -20.65
C ASN A 713 7.79 15.01 -20.98
N LYS A 714 8.72 15.29 -21.91
CA LYS A 714 9.77 14.35 -22.30
C LYS A 714 10.91 14.22 -21.30
N ALA A 715 11.18 15.26 -20.52
CA ALA A 715 12.24 15.24 -19.50
C ALA A 715 11.83 14.41 -18.27
N GLU A 716 10.54 14.40 -17.94
CA GLU A 716 9.97 13.73 -16.76
C GLU A 716 8.72 12.92 -17.17
N PRO A 717 8.86 11.82 -17.93
CA PRO A 717 7.72 11.00 -18.34
C PRO A 717 6.89 10.51 -17.16
N GLU A 718 7.55 10.10 -16.07
CA GLU A 718 6.87 9.45 -14.95
C GLU A 718 5.85 10.37 -14.27
N ASP A 719 6.19 11.64 -14.10
CA ASP A 719 5.35 12.64 -13.44
C ASP A 719 4.38 13.37 -14.40
N SER A 720 4.44 13.04 -15.70
CA SER A 720 3.68 13.72 -16.75
C SER A 720 2.80 12.79 -17.59
N MET A 721 2.54 11.57 -17.08
CA MET A 721 1.73 10.58 -17.77
C MET A 721 0.28 11.05 -17.94
N ALA A 722 -0.12 11.24 -19.19
CA ALA A 722 -1.45 11.69 -19.58
C ALA A 722 -2.43 10.53 -19.74
N ASP A 723 -1.98 9.37 -20.21
CA ASP A 723 -2.83 8.17 -20.30
C ASP A 723 -2.01 6.89 -20.50
N PHE A 724 -2.64 5.74 -20.28
CA PHE A 724 -2.03 4.41 -20.37
C PHE A 724 -3.00 3.34 -20.89
N ALA A 725 -2.49 2.47 -21.76
CA ALA A 725 -3.15 1.28 -22.27
C ALA A 725 -2.26 0.04 -22.14
N VAL A 726 -2.87 -1.08 -21.76
CA VAL A 726 -2.24 -2.41 -21.79
C VAL A 726 -2.88 -3.22 -22.91
N ILE A 727 -2.06 -3.78 -23.79
CA ILE A 727 -2.53 -4.69 -24.85
C ILE A 727 -1.78 -6.01 -24.75
N GLN A 728 -2.50 -7.12 -24.91
CA GLN A 728 -1.90 -8.45 -24.93
C GLN A 728 -1.45 -8.76 -26.37
N GLY A 729 -0.15 -8.91 -26.57
CA GLY A 729 0.46 -9.13 -27.87
C GLY A 729 0.47 -7.90 -28.77
N ALA A 730 0.94 -8.09 -30.01
CA ALA A 730 0.78 -7.09 -31.05
C ALA A 730 -0.72 -6.87 -31.34
N GLY A 731 -1.20 -5.63 -31.26
CA GLY A 731 -2.62 -5.32 -31.36
C GLY A 731 -2.93 -3.83 -31.35
N ASP A 732 -4.21 -3.53 -31.50
CA ASP A 732 -4.73 -2.16 -31.49
C ASP A 732 -4.78 -1.63 -30.05
N PHE A 733 -4.42 -0.35 -29.89
CA PHE A 733 -4.55 0.39 -28.65
C PHE A 733 -5.39 1.64 -28.85
N GLU A 734 -6.01 2.11 -27.78
CA GLU A 734 -6.69 3.40 -27.69
C GLU A 734 -6.20 4.10 -26.41
N LEU A 735 -5.79 5.36 -26.54
CA LEU A 735 -5.48 6.26 -25.44
C LEU A 735 -6.48 7.42 -25.43
N GLU A 736 -6.91 7.83 -24.26
CA GLU A 736 -7.74 9.00 -23.98
C GLU A 736 -6.84 10.18 -23.58
N LEU A 737 -6.75 11.21 -24.42
CA LEU A 737 -5.85 12.33 -24.18
C LEU A 737 -6.60 13.56 -23.63
N PRO A 738 -5.98 14.34 -22.72
CA PRO A 738 -6.58 15.56 -22.18
C PRO A 738 -6.71 16.65 -23.25
N MET A 739 -7.55 17.65 -22.97
CA MET A 739 -7.76 18.78 -23.87
C MET A 739 -6.45 19.46 -24.26
N GLY A 740 -6.24 19.58 -25.58
CA GLY A 740 -5.07 20.25 -26.14
C GLY A 740 -3.75 19.49 -26.00
N PHE A 741 -3.72 18.25 -25.50
CA PHE A 741 -2.50 17.45 -25.32
C PHE A 741 -1.37 17.78 -26.30
N GLU A 742 -0.26 18.28 -25.76
CA GLU A 742 1.01 18.45 -26.45
C GLU A 742 2.02 17.56 -25.73
N GLY A 743 2.50 16.53 -26.41
CA GLY A 743 3.24 15.47 -25.77
C GLY A 743 3.68 14.38 -26.74
N TYR A 744 4.05 13.22 -26.22
CA TYR A 744 4.49 12.07 -27.01
C TYR A 744 3.91 10.77 -26.46
N ILE A 745 3.85 9.76 -27.31
CA ILE A 745 3.35 8.43 -26.98
C ILE A 745 4.52 7.45 -27.04
N ARG A 746 4.62 6.57 -26.05
CA ARG A 746 5.60 5.50 -25.94
C ARG A 746 4.89 4.16 -25.87
N ALA A 747 5.45 3.13 -26.50
CA ALA A 747 5.04 1.74 -26.29
C ALA A 747 6.26 0.92 -25.84
N TYR A 748 6.08 0.01 -24.89
CA TYR A 748 7.12 -0.91 -24.41
C TYR A 748 6.53 -2.26 -24.00
N CYS A 749 7.37 -3.28 -23.83
CA CYS A 749 6.95 -4.64 -23.51
C CYS A 749 7.54 -5.06 -22.16
N SER A 750 6.80 -5.84 -21.34
CA SER A 750 7.25 -6.27 -20.00
C SER A 750 8.60 -7.00 -19.97
N ILE A 751 9.03 -7.60 -21.08
CA ILE A 751 10.31 -8.31 -21.20
C ILE A 751 11.50 -7.35 -21.26
N PHE A 752 11.29 -6.08 -21.64
CA PHE A 752 12.33 -5.08 -21.78
C PHE A 752 11.91 -3.85 -21.00
N ALA A 753 12.34 -3.78 -19.74
CA ALA A 753 11.84 -2.77 -18.82
C ALA A 753 12.05 -1.31 -19.30
N PHE A 754 12.95 -0.99 -20.26
CA PHE A 754 12.93 0.32 -20.95
C PHE A 754 13.44 0.31 -22.42
N GLU A 755 12.84 1.23 -23.20
CA GLU A 755 13.12 1.75 -24.56
C GLU A 755 12.94 0.86 -25.82
N ASN A 756 11.71 0.96 -26.35
CA ASN A 756 11.31 1.00 -27.77
C ASN A 756 11.52 -0.28 -28.62
N PRO A 757 10.64 -1.29 -28.50
CA PRO A 757 10.64 -2.44 -29.39
C PRO A 757 9.77 -2.17 -30.62
N PHE A 758 10.08 -1.15 -31.43
CA PHE A 758 9.56 -1.13 -32.80
C PHE A 758 10.53 -1.88 -33.70
N GLU A 759 10.05 -2.96 -34.32
CA GLU A 759 10.75 -3.50 -35.48
C GLU A 759 10.67 -2.50 -36.65
N VAL A 760 11.72 -2.52 -37.47
CA VAL A 760 11.83 -1.79 -38.73
C VAL A 760 10.55 -1.97 -39.56
N GLY A 761 9.75 -0.90 -39.68
CA GLY A 761 8.51 -0.88 -40.46
C GLY A 761 7.20 -0.88 -39.66
N SER A 762 7.25 -0.70 -38.33
CA SER A 762 6.04 -0.48 -37.51
C SER A 762 5.35 0.84 -37.91
N GLU A 763 4.20 0.75 -38.58
CA GLU A 763 3.43 1.91 -39.02
C GLU A 763 2.41 2.29 -37.93
N LEU A 764 2.64 3.39 -37.21
CA LEU A 764 1.62 4.04 -36.37
C LEU A 764 0.64 4.77 -37.30
N ILE A 765 -0.43 4.09 -37.69
CA ILE A 765 -1.50 4.69 -38.50
C ILE A 765 -2.59 5.18 -37.56
N CYS A 766 -2.68 6.50 -37.39
CA CYS A 766 -3.78 7.13 -36.65
C CYS A 766 -4.99 7.22 -37.58
N GLU A 767 -5.89 6.23 -37.53
CA GLU A 767 -6.99 6.09 -38.50
C GLU A 767 -8.21 6.98 -38.21
N ASN A 768 -8.41 7.42 -36.97
CA ASN A 768 -9.49 8.34 -36.58
C ASN A 768 -9.08 9.21 -35.38
N VAL A 769 -8.55 10.41 -35.65
CA VAL A 769 -8.69 11.52 -34.69
C VAL A 769 -10.13 12.02 -34.86
N ILE A 770 -11.00 11.82 -33.87
CA ILE A 770 -12.26 12.59 -33.85
C ILE A 770 -11.83 14.06 -33.75
N GLU A 771 -12.08 14.81 -34.84
CA GLU A 771 -11.52 16.12 -35.11
C GLU A 771 -11.60 17.09 -33.91
N PHE A 772 -10.48 17.29 -33.22
CA PHE A 772 -10.16 18.57 -32.58
C PHE A 772 -9.82 19.57 -33.70
N ARG A 773 -10.84 19.97 -34.47
CA ARG A 773 -10.71 20.92 -35.58
C ARG A 773 -10.64 22.34 -35.04
N GLN A 774 -9.48 22.70 -34.52
CA GLN A 774 -8.94 24.05 -34.31
C GLN A 774 -7.72 23.83 -33.40
N TRP A 775 -6.51 23.54 -33.90
CA TRP A 775 -5.54 24.61 -34.14
C TRP A 775 -4.23 24.21 -34.86
N LYS A 776 -4.20 23.12 -35.64
CA LYS A 776 -3.12 22.91 -36.64
C LYS A 776 -3.63 22.05 -37.78
N GLU A 777 -3.77 22.62 -38.97
CA GLU A 777 -3.98 21.86 -40.22
C GLU A 777 -2.76 20.99 -40.61
N ASN A 778 -1.76 20.81 -39.75
CA ASN A 778 -0.51 20.10 -40.03
C ASN A 778 0.07 19.37 -38.79
N SER A 779 -0.75 18.70 -37.99
CA SER A 779 -0.23 17.63 -37.12
C SER A 779 -0.04 16.37 -37.95
N SER A 780 0.94 16.36 -38.85
CA SER A 780 1.43 15.07 -39.34
C SER A 780 2.13 14.43 -38.15
N CYS A 781 1.52 13.42 -37.54
CA CYS A 781 2.28 12.43 -36.77
C CYS A 781 3.35 11.92 -37.74
N GLY A 782 4.59 12.39 -37.58
CA GLY A 782 5.70 11.88 -38.36
C GLY A 782 5.81 10.39 -38.06
N SER A 783 5.98 9.57 -39.10
CA SER A 783 6.45 8.21 -38.94
C SER A 783 7.79 8.27 -38.21
N ILE A 784 7.81 7.89 -36.93
CA ILE A 784 9.06 7.72 -36.19
C ILE A 784 9.63 6.38 -36.65
N ASN A 785 10.55 6.42 -37.61
CA ASN A 785 11.42 5.27 -37.86
C ASN A 785 12.42 5.22 -36.72
N VAL A 786 12.22 4.26 -35.82
CA VAL A 786 13.23 3.89 -34.84
C VAL A 786 14.09 2.84 -35.52
N GLU A 787 15.31 3.21 -35.87
CA GLU A 787 16.31 2.25 -36.32
C GLU A 787 16.86 1.53 -35.08
N TYR A 788 17.11 0.22 -35.17
CA TYR A 788 17.86 -0.49 -34.13
C TYR A 788 19.17 0.28 -33.90
N PRO A 789 19.60 0.52 -32.65
CA PRO A 789 20.91 1.08 -32.43
C PRO A 789 21.95 0.15 -33.07
N GLU A 790 22.81 0.71 -33.93
CA GLU A 790 23.87 -0.06 -34.56
C GLU A 790 24.83 -0.55 -33.46
N ILE A 791 24.89 -1.87 -33.25
CA ILE A 791 25.75 -2.47 -32.23
C ILE A 791 27.19 -2.43 -32.76
N ILE A 792 28.04 -1.65 -32.09
CA ILE A 792 29.47 -1.59 -32.42
C ILE A 792 30.21 -2.56 -31.52
N LYS A 793 30.82 -3.59 -32.12
CA LYS A 793 31.59 -4.56 -31.36
C LYS A 793 32.96 -3.98 -30.95
N PRO A 794 33.54 -4.50 -29.86
CA PRO A 794 34.95 -4.38 -29.53
C PRO A 794 35.90 -4.32 -30.74
N GLY A 795 36.48 -3.14 -31.02
CA GLY A 795 37.49 -2.95 -32.07
C GLY A 795 36.96 -2.61 -33.48
N GLU A 796 35.66 -2.45 -33.66
CA GLU A 796 35.06 -1.96 -34.90
C GLU A 796 35.04 -0.41 -34.95
N THR A 797 35.18 0.15 -36.15
CA THR A 797 35.10 1.59 -36.40
C THR A 797 33.93 1.85 -37.34
N LEU A 798 33.09 2.82 -36.99
CA LEU A 798 31.89 3.16 -37.76
C LEU A 798 31.93 4.64 -38.08
N SER A 799 31.93 4.96 -39.38
CA SER A 799 31.89 6.34 -39.88
C SER A 799 30.46 6.67 -40.26
N PHE A 800 29.89 7.71 -39.63
CA PHE A 800 28.57 8.22 -39.98
C PHE A 800 28.72 9.32 -41.04
N GLU A 801 28.46 9.01 -42.31
CA GLU A 801 28.35 10.03 -43.37
C GLU A 801 26.90 10.55 -43.43
N ASP A 802 26.71 11.87 -43.22
CA ASP A 802 25.45 12.62 -43.33
C ASP A 802 24.33 12.25 -42.31
N VAL A 803 24.49 12.65 -41.05
CA VAL A 803 23.34 12.84 -40.14
C VAL A 803 23.04 14.33 -40.02
N ASP A 804 22.20 14.85 -40.93
CA ASP A 804 21.53 16.14 -40.72
C ASP A 804 20.63 16.00 -39.47
N GLY A 805 21.17 16.32 -38.28
CA GLY A 805 20.43 16.35 -37.01
C GLY A 805 20.82 15.27 -35.99
N ALA A 806 22.10 15.18 -35.63
CA ALA A 806 22.59 14.20 -34.64
C ALA A 806 22.04 14.40 -33.21
N SER A 807 21.44 15.56 -32.89
CA SER A 807 20.74 15.79 -31.61
C SER A 807 19.70 14.70 -31.33
N GLY A 808 19.92 13.90 -30.28
CA GLY A 808 19.03 12.81 -29.88
C GLY A 808 19.34 11.45 -30.50
N SER A 809 20.48 11.30 -31.18
CA SER A 809 20.97 9.98 -31.62
C SER A 809 21.46 9.18 -30.42
N ILE A 810 21.02 7.92 -30.32
CA ILE A 810 21.45 6.97 -29.29
C ILE A 810 22.27 5.86 -29.96
N ILE A 811 23.51 5.68 -29.52
CA ILE A 811 24.42 4.63 -29.98
C ILE A 811 24.50 3.57 -28.87
N ALA A 812 24.28 2.30 -29.18
CA ALA A 812 24.49 1.22 -28.23
C ALA A 812 25.90 0.63 -28.38
N LEU A 813 26.59 0.45 -27.26
CA LEU A 813 27.92 -0.14 -27.20
C LEU A 813 27.91 -1.33 -26.25
N ASP A 814 28.36 -2.49 -26.72
CA ASP A 814 28.59 -3.63 -25.84
C ASP A 814 30.01 -3.50 -25.26
N LEU A 815 30.09 -3.15 -23.99
CA LEU A 815 31.33 -2.82 -23.29
C LEU A 815 31.61 -3.82 -22.16
N LEU A 816 32.89 -3.96 -21.82
CA LEU A 816 33.39 -4.87 -20.80
C LEU A 816 33.85 -4.10 -19.57
N ALA A 817 33.42 -4.54 -18.38
CA ALA A 817 33.87 -4.00 -17.11
C ALA A 817 35.41 -4.00 -17.04
N GLY A 818 35.97 -2.91 -16.53
CA GLY A 818 37.41 -2.81 -16.27
C GLY A 818 38.30 -2.66 -17.52
N GLN A 819 37.73 -2.65 -18.73
CA GLN A 819 38.47 -2.31 -19.96
C GLN A 819 38.41 -0.81 -20.23
N GLU A 820 39.51 -0.20 -20.68
CA GLU A 820 39.50 1.20 -21.08
C GLU A 820 39.03 1.34 -22.52
N TYR A 821 37.94 2.08 -22.72
CA TYR A 821 37.40 2.45 -24.01
C TYR A 821 37.63 3.93 -24.25
N SER A 822 38.14 4.27 -25.42
CA SER A 822 38.19 5.66 -25.90
C SER A 822 37.08 5.88 -26.92
N LEU A 823 36.28 6.93 -26.72
CA LEU A 823 35.34 7.42 -27.71
C LEU A 823 35.93 8.71 -28.32
N ASP A 824 36.16 8.67 -29.63
CA ASP A 824 36.71 9.80 -30.38
C ASP A 824 35.66 10.25 -31.40
N PHE A 825 35.25 11.52 -31.31
CA PHE A 825 34.33 12.19 -32.20
C PHE A 825 35.11 13.22 -33.01
N SER A 826 35.11 13.11 -34.33
CA SER A 826 35.85 14.04 -35.22
C SER A 826 35.26 15.46 -35.31
N SER A 827 34.53 15.91 -34.28
CA SER A 827 33.92 17.23 -34.21
C SER A 827 34.94 18.34 -33.97
N THR A 828 34.69 19.52 -34.54
CA THR A 828 35.41 20.75 -34.18
C THR A 828 34.81 21.50 -32.99
N GLN A 829 33.60 21.13 -32.54
CA GLN A 829 32.90 21.70 -31.39
C GLN A 829 32.77 20.65 -30.30
N GLU A 830 32.94 21.02 -29.02
CA GLU A 830 32.73 20.10 -27.89
C GLU A 830 31.27 19.60 -27.89
N LEU A 831 31.09 18.28 -27.77
CA LEU A 831 29.78 17.63 -27.68
C LEU A 831 29.40 17.40 -26.21
N ASP A 832 28.10 17.49 -25.92
CA ASP A 832 27.53 16.98 -24.68
C ASP A 832 27.08 15.54 -24.90
N ILE A 833 27.66 14.63 -24.11
CA ILE A 833 27.55 13.20 -24.32
C ILE A 833 27.16 12.55 -23.01
N GLU A 834 25.98 11.94 -22.99
CA GLU A 834 25.50 11.15 -21.86
C GLU A 834 25.75 9.67 -22.16
N ILE A 835 26.55 9.00 -21.32
CA ILE A 835 26.67 7.55 -21.36
C ILE A 835 25.85 6.96 -20.24
N TYR A 836 24.84 6.19 -20.60
CA TYR A 836 24.03 5.40 -19.70
C TYR A 836 24.68 4.03 -19.50
N GLU A 837 24.77 3.62 -18.24
CA GLU A 837 25.19 2.28 -17.82
C GLU A 837 24.20 1.20 -18.30
N PRO A 838 24.51 -0.11 -18.15
CA PRO A 838 23.62 -1.18 -18.60
C PRO A 838 22.25 -1.18 -17.94
N ASP A 839 22.10 -0.51 -16.79
CA ASP A 839 20.82 -0.27 -16.11
C ASP A 839 19.97 0.83 -16.77
N ALA A 840 20.53 1.57 -17.73
CA ALA A 840 19.97 2.71 -18.44
C ALA A 840 19.47 3.86 -17.54
N ARG A 841 19.87 3.91 -16.26
CA ARG A 841 19.45 4.94 -15.29
C ARG A 841 20.59 5.79 -14.82
N THR A 842 21.73 5.15 -14.59
CA THR A 842 22.92 5.82 -14.12
C THR A 842 23.64 6.33 -15.35
N ASN A 843 23.80 7.65 -15.47
CA ASN A 843 24.53 8.24 -16.58
C ASN A 843 25.76 9.02 -16.12
N ASN A 844 26.75 9.08 -17.01
CA ASN A 844 27.89 9.97 -16.88
C ASN A 844 27.87 10.92 -18.07
N SER A 845 27.80 12.22 -17.78
CA SER A 845 27.85 13.28 -18.79
C SER A 845 29.29 13.71 -19.03
N TYR A 846 29.68 13.77 -20.30
CA TYR A 846 31.00 14.19 -20.75
C TYR A 846 30.84 15.35 -21.72
N TYR A 847 31.62 16.42 -21.48
CA TYR A 847 31.69 17.57 -22.37
C TYR A 847 33.05 17.57 -23.07
N SER A 848 33.20 16.72 -24.09
CA SER A 848 34.46 16.53 -24.81
C SER A 848 34.24 15.82 -26.14
N ASN A 849 35.10 16.11 -27.12
CA ASN A 849 35.15 15.37 -28.39
C ASN A 849 35.95 14.08 -28.31
N ASN A 850 36.72 13.91 -27.25
CA ASN A 850 37.49 12.70 -27.03
C ASN A 850 37.55 12.44 -25.53
N PHE A 851 37.05 11.29 -25.10
CA PHE A 851 37.15 10.90 -23.72
C PHE A 851 37.35 9.39 -23.62
N SER A 852 38.07 8.99 -22.57
CA SER A 852 38.20 7.59 -22.19
C SER A 852 37.38 7.32 -20.94
N PHE A 853 36.74 6.17 -20.89
CA PHE A 853 36.09 5.70 -19.68
C PHE A 853 36.35 4.20 -19.50
N ILE A 854 36.24 3.76 -18.26
CA ILE A 854 36.32 2.35 -17.88
C ILE A 854 34.93 2.00 -17.36
N PRO A 855 34.15 1.16 -18.08
CA PRO A 855 32.89 0.64 -17.61
C PRO A 855 33.08 -0.02 -16.24
N GLU A 856 32.23 0.32 -15.27
CA GLU A 856 32.20 -0.37 -13.98
C GLU A 856 31.58 -1.76 -14.11
N TYR A 857 30.65 -1.92 -15.06
CA TYR A 857 29.93 -3.15 -15.35
C TYR A 857 30.13 -3.56 -16.81
N SER A 858 30.04 -4.85 -17.08
CA SER A 858 29.95 -5.34 -18.45
C SER A 858 28.49 -5.24 -18.90
N GLY A 859 28.26 -4.96 -20.17
CA GLY A 859 26.91 -4.92 -20.72
C GLY A 859 26.74 -3.88 -21.82
N ARG A 860 25.49 -3.62 -22.16
CA ARG A 860 25.13 -2.66 -23.20
C ARG A 860 24.99 -1.26 -22.63
N TYR A 861 25.93 -0.40 -22.97
CA TYR A 861 25.90 1.02 -22.67
C TYR A 861 25.20 1.77 -23.78
N PHE A 862 24.50 2.86 -23.44
CA PHE A 862 23.85 3.73 -24.41
C PHE A 862 24.50 5.10 -24.38
N VAL A 863 24.99 5.55 -25.53
CA VAL A 863 25.61 6.87 -25.69
C VAL A 863 24.62 7.77 -26.39
N LYS A 864 24.10 8.76 -25.67
CA LYS A 864 23.22 9.79 -26.20
C LYS A 864 24.04 11.05 -26.44
N ILE A 865 23.93 11.59 -27.65
CA ILE A 865 24.59 12.84 -28.03
C ILE A 865 23.53 13.95 -28.04
N THR A 866 23.70 14.93 -27.15
CA THR A 866 22.84 16.11 -27.06
C THR A 866 23.55 17.28 -27.72
N ASP A 867 22.92 17.89 -28.74
CA ASP A 867 23.40 19.17 -29.23
C ASP A 867 23.16 20.22 -28.15
N ASP A 868 24.22 20.88 -27.70
CA ASP A 868 24.07 22.12 -26.94
C ASP A 868 23.38 23.15 -27.84
N TYR A 869 22.60 24.06 -27.23
CA TYR A 869 21.69 25.04 -27.83
C TYR A 869 22.34 25.97 -28.88
N TYR A 870 23.66 25.87 -29.11
CA TYR A 870 24.46 26.71 -30.00
C TYR A 870 25.08 26.02 -31.23
N ALA A 871 24.97 24.70 -31.40
CA ALA A 871 25.56 23.99 -32.56
C ALA A 871 24.61 24.01 -33.78
N GLN A 872 24.71 25.04 -34.63
CA GLN A 872 23.81 25.24 -35.79
C GLN A 872 24.34 24.82 -37.17
N GLU A 873 25.47 24.12 -37.30
CA GLU A 873 25.93 23.65 -38.62
C GLU A 873 26.39 22.19 -38.60
N SER A 874 25.86 21.43 -39.57
CA SER A 874 26.12 20.03 -39.90
C SER A 874 27.58 19.65 -39.69
N ALA A 875 27.84 18.92 -38.61
CA ALA A 875 29.13 18.31 -38.30
C ALA A 875 29.09 16.83 -38.68
N VAL A 876 30.15 16.38 -39.36
CA VAL A 876 30.38 14.96 -39.64
C VAL A 876 31.19 14.39 -38.48
N PHE A 877 30.70 13.32 -37.86
CA PHE A 877 31.36 12.66 -36.75
C PHE A 877 31.80 11.26 -37.17
N ASP A 878 33.11 11.01 -37.16
CA ASP A 878 33.67 9.66 -37.13
C ASP A 878 33.63 9.17 -35.68
N PHE A 879 33.13 7.95 -35.48
CA PHE A 879 33.09 7.27 -34.19
C PHE A 879 34.05 6.09 -34.21
N SER A 880 34.90 5.96 -33.18
CA SER A 880 35.69 4.75 -33.00
C SER A 880 35.71 4.33 -31.53
N ALA A 881 35.44 3.04 -31.28
CA ALA A 881 35.59 2.41 -29.98
C ALA A 881 36.69 1.33 -30.09
N GLY A 882 37.85 1.62 -29.51
CA GLY A 882 39.00 0.69 -29.52
C GLY A 882 39.17 -0.01 -28.18
N LEU A 883 39.23 -1.35 -28.15
CA LEU A 883 39.79 -2.06 -27.01
C LEU A 883 41.30 -1.94 -27.01
N THR A 884 41.86 -1.71 -25.83
CA THR A 884 43.31 -1.59 -25.64
C THR A 884 44.00 -2.94 -25.36
N SER A 885 43.26 -4.06 -25.26
CA SER A 885 43.82 -5.41 -25.04
C SER A 885 43.05 -6.55 -25.77
N GLU A 886 43.75 -7.63 -26.17
CA GLU A 886 43.15 -8.84 -26.80
C GLU A 886 42.42 -9.68 -25.74
N TYR A 887 41.14 -9.97 -25.98
CA TYR A 887 40.26 -10.75 -25.09
C TYR A 887 39.76 -12.03 -25.78
N GLU A 888 39.83 -13.19 -25.11
CA GLU A 888 39.23 -14.46 -25.55
C GLU A 888 38.16 -14.89 -24.52
N PRO A 889 36.85 -14.90 -24.89
CA PRO A 889 35.78 -15.23 -23.95
C PRO A 889 35.70 -16.72 -23.58
N LEU A 890 35.13 -16.99 -22.40
CA LEU A 890 34.86 -18.34 -21.92
C LEU A 890 33.77 -18.99 -22.80
N PRO A 891 33.77 -20.32 -23.03
CA PRO A 891 32.76 -20.96 -23.89
C PRO A 891 31.30 -20.86 -23.42
N ALA A 892 31.08 -20.61 -22.13
CA ALA A 892 29.77 -20.51 -21.48
C ALA A 892 29.26 -19.06 -21.34
N ASP A 893 30.10 -18.11 -21.70
CA ASP A 893 29.86 -16.67 -21.74
C ASP A 893 29.34 -16.34 -23.15
N ILE A 894 28.02 -16.26 -23.28
CA ILE A 894 27.27 -16.39 -24.54
C ILE A 894 26.28 -15.25 -24.76
N ALA A 895 26.56 -14.41 -25.75
CA ALA A 895 25.58 -13.51 -26.34
C ALA A 895 24.70 -14.21 -27.38
N ASN A 896 23.44 -13.79 -27.53
CA ASN A 896 22.65 -14.10 -28.73
C ASN A 896 22.76 -12.98 -29.79
N ASP A 897 22.34 -13.28 -31.02
CA ASP A 897 22.33 -12.35 -32.15
C ASP A 897 21.27 -11.24 -32.04
N LYS A 898 20.40 -11.31 -31.03
CA LYS A 898 19.41 -10.29 -30.69
C LYS A 898 19.88 -9.35 -29.56
N GLY A 899 21.10 -9.52 -29.06
CA GLY A 899 21.70 -8.67 -28.02
C GLY A 899 21.27 -8.96 -26.58
N ILE A 900 20.79 -10.18 -26.29
CA ILE A 900 20.65 -10.71 -24.92
C ILE A 900 21.96 -11.43 -24.57
N GLY A 901 22.57 -11.06 -23.44
CA GLY A 901 23.91 -11.48 -23.04
C GLY A 901 25.03 -10.72 -23.78
N SER A 902 26.17 -10.52 -23.12
CA SER A 902 27.43 -10.05 -23.73
C SER A 902 28.52 -11.06 -23.46
N GLN A 903 29.40 -11.34 -24.44
CA GLN A 903 30.57 -12.19 -24.17
C GLN A 903 31.59 -11.42 -23.33
N ASP A 904 31.40 -11.40 -22.02
CA ASP A 904 32.03 -10.44 -21.11
C ASP A 904 33.02 -11.00 -20.09
N GLY A 905 33.20 -12.31 -20.09
CA GLY A 905 34.19 -13.03 -19.30
C GLY A 905 33.69 -13.55 -17.98
N TYR A 906 32.44 -13.23 -17.66
CA TYR A 906 31.71 -13.84 -16.59
C TYR A 906 30.65 -14.78 -17.19
N VAL A 907 30.09 -15.66 -16.37
CA VAL A 907 28.94 -16.48 -16.77
C VAL A 907 27.85 -16.07 -15.81
N ASP A 908 26.90 -15.26 -16.27
CA ASP A 908 25.91 -14.60 -15.43
C ASP A 908 24.46 -14.89 -15.86
N GLU A 909 23.52 -14.14 -15.27
CA GLU A 909 22.09 -14.26 -15.55
C GLU A 909 21.70 -13.83 -16.98
N LEU A 910 22.47 -12.95 -17.60
CA LEU A 910 22.26 -12.51 -18.98
C LEU A 910 22.70 -13.60 -19.97
N ASP A 911 23.75 -14.37 -19.67
CA ASP A 911 24.13 -15.56 -20.43
C ASP A 911 23.08 -16.67 -20.35
N MET A 912 22.44 -16.81 -19.19
CA MET A 912 21.31 -17.72 -18.95
C MET A 912 20.08 -17.32 -19.77
N LEU A 913 19.77 -16.02 -19.85
CA LEU A 913 18.70 -15.50 -20.69
C LEU A 913 19.01 -15.67 -22.17
N ALA A 914 20.26 -15.44 -22.59
CA ALA A 914 20.74 -15.68 -23.94
C ALA A 914 20.67 -17.17 -24.32
N LEU A 915 21.01 -18.07 -23.39
CA LEU A 915 20.85 -19.52 -23.56
C LEU A 915 19.38 -19.89 -23.68
N SER A 916 18.52 -19.31 -22.84
CA SER A 916 17.08 -19.59 -22.81
C SER A 916 16.39 -19.16 -24.09
N ASP A 917 16.73 -17.98 -24.65
CA ASP A 917 16.24 -17.55 -25.96
C ASP A 917 16.78 -18.44 -27.09
N LYS A 918 18.07 -18.84 -27.03
CA LYS A 918 18.62 -19.85 -27.98
C LYS A 918 17.94 -21.21 -27.83
N TRP A 919 17.55 -21.63 -26.63
CA TRP A 919 16.89 -22.89 -26.34
C TRP A 919 15.43 -22.89 -26.85
N LEU A 920 14.68 -21.82 -26.58
CA LEU A 920 13.32 -21.62 -27.05
C LEU A 920 13.24 -21.50 -28.58
N SER A 921 14.22 -20.84 -29.22
CA SER A 921 14.30 -20.73 -30.68
C SER A 921 14.79 -22.01 -31.38
N SER A 922 15.59 -22.85 -30.70
CA SER A 922 16.16 -24.09 -31.26
C SER A 922 15.28 -25.33 -31.11
N ALA A 923 14.25 -25.30 -30.25
CA ALA A 923 13.22 -26.33 -30.16
C ALA A 923 12.50 -26.63 -31.51
N ASN A 924 12.70 -25.79 -32.53
CA ASN A 924 12.12 -25.93 -33.86
C ASN A 924 13.09 -26.24 -35.03
N LYS A 925 14.44 -26.29 -34.89
CA LYS A 925 15.35 -26.58 -36.04
C LYS A 925 16.64 -27.36 -35.68
N ASN A 926 16.70 -28.61 -36.15
CA ASN A 926 17.72 -29.65 -35.89
C ASN A 926 19.17 -29.46 -36.46
N SER A 927 19.69 -28.27 -36.77
CA SER A 927 20.97 -28.18 -37.52
C SER A 927 22.12 -27.37 -36.91
N TRP A 928 22.06 -26.92 -35.66
CA TRP A 928 23.12 -26.06 -35.06
C TRP A 928 23.67 -26.52 -33.70
N ALA A 929 23.57 -27.81 -33.37
CA ALA A 929 23.99 -28.37 -32.07
C ALA A 929 25.52 -28.36 -31.80
N GLY A 930 26.33 -27.57 -32.50
CA GLY A 930 27.78 -27.54 -32.31
C GLY A 930 28.28 -26.56 -31.25
N PHE A 931 27.53 -25.49 -30.95
CA PHE A 931 28.00 -24.38 -30.11
C PHE A 931 27.26 -24.21 -28.77
N ALA A 932 26.08 -24.83 -28.61
CA ALA A 932 25.26 -24.74 -27.38
C ALA A 932 25.02 -26.12 -26.73
N ASP A 933 25.69 -27.15 -27.24
CA ASP A 933 25.67 -28.51 -26.72
C ASP A 933 26.78 -28.68 -25.68
N PHE A 934 26.61 -28.02 -24.54
CA PHE A 934 27.56 -28.10 -23.43
C PHE A 934 27.70 -29.53 -22.90
N SER A 935 26.72 -30.40 -23.16
CA SER A 935 26.71 -31.82 -22.84
C SER A 935 27.52 -32.68 -23.82
N GLU A 936 27.88 -32.13 -24.99
CA GLU A 936 28.53 -32.76 -26.15
C GLU A 936 27.75 -33.98 -26.72
N ASP A 937 26.44 -34.05 -26.50
CA ASP A 937 25.58 -35.16 -26.96
C ASP A 937 24.90 -34.92 -28.33
N SER A 938 25.27 -33.80 -28.97
CA SER A 938 24.79 -33.25 -30.24
C SER A 938 23.32 -32.83 -30.24
N ILE A 939 22.71 -32.63 -29.06
CA ILE A 939 21.32 -32.21 -28.89
C ILE A 939 21.22 -31.20 -27.74
N VAL A 940 20.83 -29.96 -28.02
CA VAL A 940 20.60 -28.95 -26.96
C VAL A 940 19.34 -29.30 -26.17
N ASN A 941 19.50 -29.71 -24.91
CA ASN A 941 18.45 -30.19 -24.03
C ASN A 941 18.70 -29.79 -22.56
N LEU A 942 17.83 -30.24 -21.65
CA LEU A 942 17.90 -29.90 -20.23
C LEU A 942 19.25 -30.28 -19.56
N LYS A 943 20.02 -31.21 -20.14
CA LYS A 943 21.36 -31.55 -19.66
C LYS A 943 22.40 -30.48 -19.99
N ASP A 944 22.26 -29.78 -21.11
CA ASP A 944 23.10 -28.65 -21.47
C ASP A 944 22.81 -27.47 -20.52
N PHE A 945 21.53 -27.24 -20.24
CA PHE A 945 21.08 -26.29 -19.21
C PHE A 945 21.64 -26.65 -17.83
N ALA A 946 21.50 -27.90 -17.39
CA ALA A 946 22.04 -28.36 -16.11
C ALA A 946 23.58 -28.27 -16.04
N ARG A 947 24.30 -28.46 -17.16
CA ARG A 947 25.76 -28.22 -17.21
C ARG A 947 26.09 -26.73 -17.08
N LEU A 948 25.30 -25.84 -17.69
CA LEU A 948 25.47 -24.39 -17.53
C LEU A 948 25.20 -23.96 -16.09
N CYS A 949 24.10 -24.39 -15.47
CA CYS A 949 23.79 -24.12 -14.06
C CYS A 949 24.90 -24.64 -13.13
N LEU A 950 25.53 -25.78 -13.47
CA LEU A 950 26.66 -26.31 -12.73
C LEU A 950 27.91 -25.41 -12.87
N PHE A 951 28.18 -24.85 -14.05
CA PHE A 951 29.26 -23.87 -14.24
C PHE A 951 28.98 -22.57 -13.47
N TRP A 952 27.73 -22.09 -13.49
CA TRP A 952 27.25 -20.93 -12.73
C TRP A 952 27.47 -21.11 -11.22
N TYR A 953 27.03 -22.25 -10.68
CA TYR A 953 27.20 -22.59 -9.26
C TYR A 953 28.67 -22.79 -8.84
N THR A 954 29.55 -23.20 -9.77
CA THR A 954 30.97 -23.45 -9.45
C THR A 954 31.78 -22.15 -9.44
N TYR A 955 31.41 -21.15 -10.25
CA TYR A 955 32.12 -19.87 -10.33
C TYR A 955 31.53 -18.77 -9.43
N ALA A 956 30.24 -18.80 -9.09
CA ALA A 956 29.63 -17.88 -8.12
C ALA A 956 30.09 -18.11 -6.66
N VAL A 957 30.84 -19.19 -6.40
CA VAL A 957 31.34 -19.59 -5.07
C VAL A 957 32.84 -19.25 -4.87
N GLU A 958 33.54 -18.78 -5.91
CA GLU A 958 34.86 -18.11 -5.79
C GLU A 958 34.69 -16.58 -5.81
#